data_AF-B9XLP4-F1
#
_entry.id   AF-B9XLP4-F1
#
_cell.length_a   1.000
_cell.length_b   1.000
_cell.length_c   1.000
_cell.angle_alpha   90.00
_cell.angle_beta   90.00
_cell.angle_gamma   90.00
#
_symmetry.space_group_name_H-M   'P 1'
#
loop_
_entity.id
_entity.type
_entity.pdbx_description
1 polymer ?
#
loop_
_entity_poly.entity_id
_entity_poly.type
_entity_poly.pdbx_seq_one_letter_code
_entity_poly.pdbx_strand_id
1 'polypeptide(L)'
;MVSCTRIVCRCWRRSRNVVLRKHSFSLSPLVSQSRPWILRLWRLLALAMVAWLLHGAAQRSEFHSRTSSFDLTQARRFFPRATQVSPSEQDKEAEGVFDENGQLIGYLVNTAPQADLVIGYVGPNSVLVALDTESRVSGAELLSSGDTEAHVNAVRSDEGFWRRFVGWAPSREPMPKIDAVAGSTLTSLGIAEAVQKRLAGRVDSLRFPEPLTLKEVQALFPAAQTFRMENSRHGWYEVKSRAGAFLGFAVRTSPASDYVSGHSGPTESLVAVAPDGKTLLGVHLRRSYDTEDYVNSVREDATYLRQLTNFTVEQWATLDLKRAGLEGVSGATETSFAVAEGIRQRFAADAARPVPMLMRFKPRDWVLTGILAGSLVMTFSKWRGRRAVRLAWQVVLIGVFGLWCGDLISLALLAGWSRNGVNWQFAPSLVLLAAAALLVPWATRRQIYCHQLCPHGAAQEWLGRFKKLHIRLPLSLVKYLKLLPALLLVATIVVGLIRPHFDLAALEPFDAWALRGVVLAAAVIAGIGFLASLFVPMAYCRFGCPTGALLKFIRTTGSGDRFGLRDAGAVLLLAVGSSIVFWPSTHAAASVAESTVELHGTCFGTTWNVKTRGEVKDIAALQQRLATELERIESNFSHWRSNSATSRFNAARTTQPIEMPEELVRLIAQCLEMSRISDGAFDITVAPLVKAWGFGPGGVPPHAPTEDEVARLRSFTGWEKLKADTNANTLQKSHPELQIDLGAILQGYGADCLAKLLNASKQTNYLIDVGGEFLARGRWRVGIEDPAQPARSIRVLELENAALATSGTYRAKHSDGKKHWTHLINPHTGNPIEHDTTLLSVLHPSCASADAWATTLIVTGDGQAEALARTNGISTLMVTGGRVVTYQFPRDER
;
A
#
# COMPACT_ATOMS: atom_id res chain seq x y z
N MET A 1 15.46 -11.79 -81.55
CA MET A 1 14.49 -12.59 -82.34
C MET A 1 14.26 -13.92 -81.61
N VAL A 2 13.47 -14.11 -80.55
CA VAL A 2 12.25 -13.50 -79.97
C VAL A 2 11.05 -13.51 -80.91
N SER A 3 10.71 -14.70 -81.42
CA SER A 3 9.34 -15.07 -81.81
C SER A 3 9.25 -16.58 -82.05
N CYS A 4 9.12 -17.40 -81.01
CA CYS A 4 8.76 -18.82 -81.15
C CYS A 4 8.23 -19.46 -79.84
N THR A 5 7.32 -18.78 -79.13
CA THR A 5 6.65 -19.37 -77.95
C THR A 5 5.21 -18.86 -77.80
N ARG A 6 4.53 -18.66 -78.94
CA ARG A 6 3.08 -18.48 -79.04
C ARG A 6 2.64 -19.39 -80.18
N ILE A 7 2.10 -20.57 -79.89
CA ILE A 7 1.08 -21.31 -80.71
C ILE A 7 0.72 -22.68 -80.09
N VAL A 8 1.54 -23.29 -79.22
CA VAL A 8 1.19 -24.61 -78.62
C VAL A 8 0.24 -24.55 -77.40
N CYS A 9 0.14 -23.41 -76.69
CA CYS A 9 -0.69 -23.30 -75.48
C CYS A 9 -2.21 -23.14 -75.71
N ARG A 10 -2.70 -23.15 -76.96
CA ARG A 10 -4.13 -22.91 -77.27
C ARG A 10 -4.98 -24.18 -77.48
N CYS A 11 -4.39 -25.38 -77.50
CA CYS A 11 -5.15 -26.65 -77.60
C CYS A 11 -5.32 -27.41 -76.27
N TRP A 12 -4.62 -27.04 -75.20
CA TRP A 12 -4.68 -27.76 -73.91
C TRP A 12 -5.76 -27.25 -72.93
N ARG A 13 -6.71 -26.44 -73.42
CA ARG A 13 -7.70 -25.72 -72.59
C ARG A 13 -9.15 -26.19 -72.74
N ARG A 14 -9.42 -27.34 -73.39
CA ARG A 14 -10.80 -27.75 -73.68
C ARG A 14 -11.17 -29.23 -73.45
N SER A 15 -10.32 -30.06 -72.85
CA SER A 15 -10.60 -31.50 -72.66
C SER A 15 -10.29 -32.09 -71.27
N ARG A 16 -10.27 -31.27 -70.21
CA ARG A 16 -10.19 -31.76 -68.80
C ARG A 16 -11.34 -31.29 -67.91
N ASN A 17 -12.52 -31.14 -68.49
CA ASN A 17 -13.76 -31.34 -67.73
C ASN A 17 -14.13 -32.82 -67.90
N VAL A 18 -14.59 -33.43 -66.81
CA VAL A 18 -14.98 -34.84 -66.62
C VAL A 18 -13.84 -35.71 -66.04
N VAL A 19 -14.12 -36.27 -64.85
CA VAL A 19 -13.30 -37.14 -64.00
C VAL A 19 -12.22 -36.44 -63.15
N LEU A 20 -12.64 -35.81 -62.05
CA LEU A 20 -11.96 -35.82 -60.73
C LEU A 20 -12.97 -35.30 -59.69
N ARG A 21 -13.98 -36.13 -59.37
CA ARG A 21 -14.83 -36.01 -58.17
C ARG A 21 -14.29 -36.98 -57.12
N LYS A 22 -14.39 -36.57 -55.84
CA LYS A 22 -14.01 -37.26 -54.57
C LYS A 22 -12.52 -37.04 -54.23
N HIS A 23 -12.11 -36.37 -53.14
CA HIS A 23 -12.75 -36.04 -51.87
C HIS A 23 -12.47 -34.59 -51.46
N SER A 24 -13.45 -33.71 -51.64
CA SER A 24 -13.53 -32.48 -50.87
C SER A 24 -14.22 -32.81 -49.55
N PHE A 25 -13.51 -32.72 -48.43
CA PHE A 25 -14.14 -32.65 -47.11
C PHE A 25 -15.10 -31.45 -47.11
N SER A 26 -16.39 -31.75 -47.31
CA SER A 26 -17.49 -30.81 -47.14
C SER A 26 -17.63 -30.54 -45.66
N LEU A 27 -16.87 -29.56 -45.14
CA LEU A 27 -17.22 -28.91 -43.88
C LEU A 27 -18.63 -28.34 -44.04
N SER A 28 -19.51 -28.67 -43.09
CA SER A 28 -20.92 -28.32 -43.07
C SER A 28 -21.17 -26.82 -43.34
N PRO A 29 -22.35 -26.44 -43.89
CA PRO A 29 -22.68 -25.03 -44.19
C PRO A 29 -22.55 -24.07 -42.99
N LEU A 30 -22.60 -24.58 -41.76
CA LEU A 30 -22.32 -23.87 -40.51
C LEU A 30 -20.88 -23.34 -40.40
N VAL A 31 -19.89 -23.99 -41.02
CA VAL A 31 -18.47 -23.57 -41.00
C VAL A 31 -18.18 -22.45 -42.00
N SER A 32 -19.03 -22.26 -43.02
CA SER A 32 -18.86 -21.19 -44.01
C SER A 32 -19.38 -19.83 -43.53
N GLN A 33 -20.44 -19.81 -42.69
CA GLN A 33 -21.02 -18.60 -42.11
C GLN A 33 -20.25 -18.08 -40.87
N SER A 34 -19.51 -18.94 -40.18
CA SER A 34 -18.76 -18.59 -38.96
C SER A 34 -17.37 -18.00 -39.21
N ARG A 35 -16.79 -18.18 -40.41
CA ARG A 35 -15.45 -17.67 -40.78
C ARG A 35 -15.24 -16.16 -40.55
N PRO A 36 -16.18 -15.27 -40.91
CA PRO A 36 -16.03 -13.83 -40.64
C PRO A 36 -16.07 -13.50 -39.15
N TRP A 37 -16.83 -14.24 -38.35
CA TRP A 37 -16.92 -14.04 -36.90
C TRP A 37 -15.65 -14.49 -36.18
N ILE A 38 -15.04 -15.60 -36.63
CA ILE A 38 -13.74 -16.06 -36.11
C ILE A 38 -12.67 -14.99 -36.33
N LEU A 39 -12.60 -14.40 -37.53
CA LEU A 39 -11.62 -13.34 -37.81
C LEU A 39 -11.87 -12.08 -36.98
N ARG A 40 -13.14 -11.72 -36.76
CA ARG A 40 -13.54 -10.60 -35.90
C ARG A 40 -13.11 -10.79 -34.46
N LEU A 41 -13.33 -11.99 -33.93
CA LEU A 41 -12.94 -12.34 -32.58
C LEU A 41 -11.41 -12.36 -32.46
N TRP A 42 -10.71 -12.93 -33.45
CA TRP A 42 -9.24 -12.95 -33.49
C TRP A 42 -8.64 -11.54 -33.43
N ARG A 43 -9.18 -10.54 -34.13
CA ARG A 43 -8.67 -9.16 -34.06
C ARG A 43 -8.84 -8.52 -32.69
N LEU A 44 -9.96 -8.80 -32.03
CA LEU A 44 -10.22 -8.32 -30.67
C LEU A 44 -9.31 -9.01 -29.66
N LEU A 45 -9.14 -10.33 -29.78
CA LEU A 45 -8.18 -11.11 -28.99
C LEU A 45 -6.73 -10.65 -29.21
N ALA A 46 -6.34 -10.33 -30.45
CA ALA A 46 -5.01 -9.82 -30.75
C ALA A 46 -4.75 -8.49 -30.02
N LEU A 47 -5.72 -7.58 -29.96
CA LEU A 47 -5.59 -6.36 -29.16
C LEU A 47 -5.49 -6.66 -27.66
N ALA A 48 -6.32 -7.57 -27.15
CA ALA A 48 -6.27 -7.97 -25.74
C ALA A 48 -4.93 -8.61 -25.36
N MET A 49 -4.35 -9.45 -26.23
CA MET A 49 -3.02 -10.05 -26.01
C MET A 49 -1.91 -9.00 -26.08
N VAL A 50 -1.98 -8.01 -26.98
CA VAL A 50 -1.02 -6.89 -26.98
C VAL A 50 -1.11 -6.10 -25.67
N ALA A 51 -2.31 -5.81 -25.18
CA ALA A 51 -2.50 -5.14 -23.89
C ALA A 51 -1.93 -5.97 -22.73
N TRP A 52 -2.14 -7.30 -22.75
CA TRP A 52 -1.57 -8.21 -21.75
C TRP A 52 -0.04 -8.27 -21.80
N LEU A 53 0.57 -8.27 -22.99
CA LEU A 53 2.03 -8.20 -23.13
C LEU A 53 2.59 -6.86 -22.62
N LEU A 54 1.92 -5.74 -22.90
CA LEU A 54 2.29 -4.42 -22.36
C LEU A 54 2.17 -4.38 -20.83
N HIS A 55 1.13 -5.01 -20.27
CA HIS A 55 0.96 -5.18 -18.82
C HIS A 55 2.11 -5.99 -18.21
N GLY A 56 2.41 -7.17 -18.79
CA GLY A 56 3.49 -8.03 -18.33
C GLY A 56 4.86 -7.37 -18.42
N ALA A 57 5.14 -6.63 -19.50
CA ALA A 57 6.36 -5.85 -19.65
C ALA A 57 6.49 -4.76 -18.57
N ALA A 58 5.40 -4.04 -18.27
CA ALA A 58 5.38 -3.01 -17.24
C ALA A 58 5.55 -3.60 -15.83
N GLN A 59 4.82 -4.66 -15.49
CA GLN A 59 4.97 -5.34 -14.20
C GLN A 59 6.37 -5.91 -14.00
N ARG A 60 6.98 -6.47 -15.05
CA ARG A 60 8.37 -6.97 -14.99
C ARG A 60 9.37 -5.83 -14.78
N SER A 61 9.18 -4.69 -15.45
CA SER A 61 10.00 -3.49 -15.27
C SER A 61 9.86 -2.92 -13.86
N GLU A 62 8.63 -2.84 -13.33
CA GLU A 62 8.37 -2.39 -11.96
C GLU A 62 8.91 -3.36 -10.92
N PHE A 63 8.74 -4.67 -11.11
CA PHE A 63 9.32 -5.68 -10.22
C PHE A 63 10.84 -5.55 -10.21
N HIS A 64 11.48 -5.42 -11.37
CA HIS A 64 12.92 -5.16 -11.43
C HIS A 64 13.30 -3.85 -10.75
N SER A 65 12.58 -2.75 -10.94
CA SER A 65 12.88 -1.48 -10.24
C SER A 65 12.63 -1.54 -8.72
N ARG A 66 11.77 -2.45 -8.26
CA ARG A 66 11.47 -2.70 -6.83
C ARG A 66 12.47 -3.65 -6.17
N THR A 67 13.23 -4.42 -6.95
CA THR A 67 14.16 -5.48 -6.47
C THR A 67 15.61 -5.28 -6.90
N SER A 68 15.88 -4.36 -7.84
CA SER A 68 17.22 -4.00 -8.26
C SER A 68 17.85 -3.06 -7.25
N SER A 69 19.08 -3.36 -6.85
CA SER A 69 19.91 -2.42 -6.12
C SER A 69 19.99 -1.08 -6.86
N PHE A 70 19.89 0.05 -6.17
CA PHE A 70 20.09 1.38 -6.74
C PHE A 70 21.48 1.47 -7.39
N ASP A 71 21.54 2.05 -8.59
CA ASP A 71 22.81 2.21 -9.29
C ASP A 71 23.67 3.29 -8.61
N LEU A 72 24.98 3.11 -8.68
CA LEU A 72 25.97 4.08 -8.22
C LEU A 72 25.75 5.46 -8.85
N THR A 73 25.27 5.52 -10.10
CA THR A 73 24.93 6.77 -10.77
C THR A 73 23.81 7.52 -10.05
N GLN A 74 22.82 6.82 -9.50
CA GLN A 74 21.72 7.43 -8.74
C GLN A 74 22.24 7.91 -7.38
N ALA A 75 23.04 7.10 -6.69
CA ALA A 75 23.67 7.49 -5.43
C ALA A 75 24.54 8.74 -5.59
N ARG A 76 25.33 8.85 -6.67
CA ARG A 76 26.22 9.99 -6.94
C ARG A 76 25.50 11.31 -7.16
N ARG A 77 24.20 11.31 -7.52
CA ARG A 77 23.41 12.55 -7.64
C ARG A 77 23.19 13.23 -6.29
N PHE A 78 23.02 12.44 -5.24
CA PHE A 78 22.80 12.94 -3.88
C PHE A 78 24.10 12.95 -3.08
N PHE A 79 24.99 11.99 -3.33
CA PHE A 79 26.26 11.78 -2.63
C PHE A 79 27.42 11.72 -3.64
N PRO A 80 28.02 12.86 -4.06
CA PRO A 80 29.05 12.88 -5.10
C PRO A 80 30.27 11.98 -4.83
N ARG A 81 30.54 11.67 -3.55
CA ARG A 81 31.63 10.79 -3.09
C ARG A 81 31.28 9.30 -3.10
N ALA A 82 30.07 8.92 -3.53
CA ALA A 82 29.65 7.52 -3.56
C ALA A 82 30.51 6.68 -4.53
N THR A 83 31.07 5.60 -4.01
CA THR A 83 31.84 4.59 -4.76
C THR A 83 31.18 3.22 -4.73
N GLN A 84 30.35 2.94 -3.73
CA GLN A 84 29.62 1.70 -3.58
C GLN A 84 28.21 1.94 -3.02
N VAL A 85 27.26 1.12 -3.47
CA VAL A 85 25.90 1.02 -2.91
C VAL A 85 25.70 -0.44 -2.56
N SER A 86 25.18 -0.72 -1.38
CA SER A 86 24.85 -2.09 -0.96
C SER A 86 23.62 -2.09 -0.04
N PRO A 87 22.87 -3.20 0.02
CA PRO A 87 21.68 -3.29 0.88
C PRO A 87 21.99 -2.89 2.32
N SER A 88 21.11 -2.09 2.92
CA SER A 88 21.26 -1.69 4.32
C SER A 88 21.03 -2.89 5.24
N GLU A 89 21.86 -3.00 6.28
CA GLU A 89 21.68 -4.00 7.34
C GLU A 89 20.46 -3.69 8.22
N GLN A 90 20.02 -2.42 8.28
CA GLN A 90 18.95 -1.91 9.16
C GLN A 90 17.55 -1.93 8.52
N ASP A 91 17.46 -1.67 7.21
CA ASP A 91 16.20 -1.72 6.44
C ASP A 91 16.48 -2.43 5.12
N LYS A 92 15.86 -3.61 4.90
CA LYS A 92 16.08 -4.43 3.70
C LYS A 92 15.63 -3.75 2.41
N GLU A 93 14.82 -2.69 2.53
CA GLU A 93 14.31 -1.90 1.43
C GLU A 93 14.98 -0.51 1.36
N ALA A 94 16.04 -0.32 2.14
CA ALA A 94 16.99 0.77 2.01
C ALA A 94 18.35 0.24 1.60
N GLU A 95 19.17 1.07 0.96
CA GLU A 95 20.53 0.72 0.57
C GLU A 95 21.51 1.72 1.14
N GLY A 96 22.55 1.23 1.81
CA GLY A 96 23.67 2.03 2.28
C GLY A 96 24.53 2.50 1.12
N VAL A 97 24.93 3.77 1.18
CA VAL A 97 25.84 4.41 0.24
C VAL A 97 27.18 4.62 0.94
N PHE A 98 28.26 4.19 0.29
CA PHE A 98 29.61 4.18 0.85
C PHE A 98 30.58 4.99 -0.01
N ASP A 99 31.58 5.59 0.64
CA ASP A 99 32.69 6.30 -0.02
C ASP A 99 33.88 5.38 -0.36
N GLU A 100 34.92 5.95 -0.95
CA GLU A 100 36.14 5.24 -1.36
C GLU A 100 36.87 4.52 -0.22
N ASN A 101 36.65 4.93 1.03
CA ASN A 101 37.25 4.32 2.22
C ASN A 101 36.33 3.25 2.84
N GLY A 102 35.18 2.96 2.23
CA GLY A 102 34.16 2.06 2.77
C GLY A 102 33.37 2.67 3.93
N GLN A 103 33.40 3.99 4.11
CA GLN A 103 32.62 4.67 5.14
C GLN A 103 31.19 4.91 4.62
N LEU A 104 30.20 4.58 5.43
CA LEU A 104 28.79 4.89 5.15
C LEU A 104 28.59 6.41 5.15
N ILE A 105 28.08 6.94 4.04
CA ILE A 105 27.80 8.38 3.85
C ILE A 105 26.31 8.70 3.76
N GLY A 106 25.45 7.69 3.58
CA GLY A 106 24.00 7.87 3.57
C GLY A 106 23.25 6.60 3.20
N TYR A 107 21.94 6.74 3.01
CA TYR A 107 21.03 5.69 2.61
C TYR A 107 20.15 6.14 1.44
N LEU A 108 19.73 5.19 0.61
CA LEU A 108 18.73 5.37 -0.43
C LEU A 108 17.51 4.51 -0.12
N VAL A 109 16.31 5.08 -0.25
CA VAL A 109 15.06 4.42 0.08
C VAL A 109 14.02 4.66 -1.03
N ASN A 110 13.30 3.61 -1.43
CA ASN A 110 12.13 3.75 -2.29
C ASN A 110 10.85 3.87 -1.45
N THR A 111 9.92 4.75 -1.85
CA THR A 111 8.58 4.82 -1.23
C THR A 111 7.69 3.63 -1.57
N ALA A 112 7.95 2.95 -2.68
CA ALA A 112 7.27 1.70 -3.04
C ALA A 112 7.92 0.50 -2.35
N PRO A 113 7.14 -0.52 -1.92
CA PRO A 113 5.69 -0.68 -2.13
C PRO A 113 4.80 -0.05 -1.04
N GLN A 114 5.34 0.46 0.07
CA GLN A 114 4.55 0.93 1.23
C GLN A 114 3.60 2.08 0.87
N ALA A 115 4.00 2.92 -0.08
CA ALA A 115 3.23 4.04 -0.57
C ALA A 115 2.43 3.78 -1.85
N ASP A 116 2.35 2.54 -2.36
CA ASP A 116 1.62 2.24 -3.61
C ASP A 116 0.10 2.54 -3.52
N LEU A 117 -0.45 2.57 -2.30
CA LEU A 117 -1.84 2.95 -2.06
C LEU A 117 -2.05 4.48 -2.08
N VAL A 118 -0.98 5.28 -2.07
CA VAL A 118 -1.05 6.73 -2.18
C VAL A 118 -1.14 7.11 -3.64
N ILE A 119 -2.36 7.45 -4.08
CA ILE A 119 -2.66 7.83 -5.45
C ILE A 119 -2.59 9.36 -5.58
N GLY A 120 -1.89 9.83 -6.61
CA GLY A 120 -1.85 11.25 -6.96
C GLY A 120 -3.12 11.69 -7.71
N TYR A 121 -2.99 12.06 -8.97
CA TYR A 121 -4.13 12.39 -9.82
C TYR A 121 -4.92 11.16 -10.28
N VAL A 122 -4.23 10.10 -10.72
CA VAL A 122 -4.83 8.86 -11.28
C VAL A 122 -4.00 7.59 -11.00
N GLY A 123 -2.78 7.69 -10.49
CA GLY A 123 -1.94 6.52 -10.18
C GLY A 123 -0.93 6.71 -9.04
N PRO A 124 -0.25 5.63 -8.64
CA PRO A 124 0.73 5.65 -7.57
C PRO A 124 2.02 6.37 -7.98
N ASN A 125 2.79 6.86 -7.01
CA ASN A 125 4.04 7.56 -7.23
C ASN A 125 5.18 6.90 -6.45
N SER A 126 6.21 6.40 -7.15
CA SER A 126 7.42 5.85 -6.55
C SER A 126 8.51 6.92 -6.54
N VAL A 127 9.01 7.21 -5.34
CA VAL A 127 9.98 8.27 -5.08
C VAL A 127 11.21 7.64 -4.46
N LEU A 128 12.38 7.97 -4.99
CA LEU A 128 13.66 7.71 -4.36
C LEU A 128 13.94 8.83 -3.39
N VAL A 129 14.22 8.48 -2.14
CA VAL A 129 14.62 9.42 -1.10
C VAL A 129 16.04 9.07 -0.66
N ALA A 130 16.93 10.05 -0.69
CA ALA A 130 18.26 9.96 -0.12
C ALA A 130 18.26 10.50 1.31
N LEU A 131 18.78 9.72 2.25
CA LEU A 131 18.92 10.08 3.67
C LEU A 131 20.40 10.15 4.03
N ASP A 132 20.81 11.13 4.82
CA ASP A 132 22.16 11.13 5.40
C ASP A 132 22.27 10.13 6.57
N THR A 133 23.46 10.02 7.16
CA THR A 133 23.72 9.15 8.31
C THR A 133 22.94 9.51 9.59
N GLU A 134 22.34 10.70 9.64
CA GLU A 134 21.47 11.15 10.74
C GLU A 134 19.97 10.98 10.41
N SER A 135 19.65 10.31 9.29
CA SER A 135 18.29 10.12 8.77
C SER A 135 17.60 11.43 8.36
N ARG A 136 18.35 12.47 7.98
CA ARG A 136 17.80 13.66 7.33
C ARG A 136 17.76 13.47 5.84
N VAL A 137 16.70 13.98 5.20
CA VAL A 137 16.57 13.90 3.75
C VAL A 137 17.64 14.77 3.08
N SER A 138 18.54 14.15 2.33
CA SER A 138 19.55 14.83 1.49
C SER A 138 18.99 15.21 0.12
N GLY A 139 17.94 14.52 -0.32
CA GLY A 139 17.24 14.80 -1.57
C GLY A 139 16.16 13.76 -1.85
N ALA A 140 15.30 14.05 -2.82
CA ALA A 140 14.33 13.09 -3.32
C ALA A 140 14.14 13.29 -4.84
N GLU A 141 13.88 12.20 -5.55
CA GLU A 141 13.53 12.22 -6.98
C GLU A 141 12.39 11.25 -7.28
N LEU A 142 11.53 11.61 -8.23
CA LEU A 142 10.48 10.71 -8.70
C LEU A 142 11.09 9.62 -9.61
N LEU A 143 11.00 8.36 -9.20
CA LEU A 143 11.43 7.21 -10.00
C LEU A 143 10.40 6.89 -11.08
N SER A 144 9.16 6.65 -10.67
CA SER A 144 8.04 6.33 -11.57
C SER A 144 6.74 6.92 -11.05
N SER A 145 5.77 7.07 -11.95
CA SER A 145 4.44 7.56 -11.61
C SER A 145 3.40 6.96 -12.54
N GLY A 146 2.25 6.61 -11.97
CA GLY A 146 1.04 6.24 -12.69
C GLY A 146 0.14 7.44 -13.04
N ASP A 147 0.54 8.67 -12.67
CA ASP A 147 -0.18 9.90 -13.03
C ASP A 147 0.05 10.30 -14.49
N THR A 148 -0.74 11.27 -14.96
CA THR A 148 -0.53 11.82 -16.30
C THR A 148 0.79 12.57 -16.37
N GLU A 149 1.51 12.42 -17.48
CA GLU A 149 2.86 12.97 -17.61
C GLU A 149 2.87 14.51 -17.48
N ALA A 150 1.84 15.21 -17.98
CA ALA A 150 1.72 16.65 -17.79
C ALA A 150 1.77 17.06 -16.31
N HIS A 151 1.11 16.29 -15.43
CA HIS A 151 1.18 16.54 -13.99
C HIS A 151 2.53 16.16 -13.41
N VAL A 152 3.07 15.00 -13.81
CA VAL A 152 4.38 14.49 -13.38
C VAL A 152 5.52 15.46 -13.74
N ASN A 153 5.55 15.97 -14.97
CA ASN A 153 6.60 16.86 -15.46
C ASN A 153 6.56 18.20 -14.76
N ALA A 154 5.37 18.74 -14.49
CA ALA A 154 5.24 19.96 -13.70
C ALA A 154 5.88 19.80 -12.31
N VAL A 155 5.62 18.67 -11.63
CA VAL A 155 6.24 18.39 -10.31
C VAL A 155 7.73 18.09 -10.43
N ARG A 156 8.18 17.32 -11.42
CA ARG A 156 9.61 17.06 -11.67
C ARG A 156 10.41 18.35 -11.92
N SER A 157 9.83 19.33 -12.62
CA SER A 157 10.47 20.60 -12.94
C SER A 157 10.43 21.63 -11.81
N ASP A 158 9.63 21.41 -10.77
CA ASP A 158 9.52 22.33 -9.64
C ASP A 158 10.60 22.03 -8.59
N GLU A 159 11.76 22.68 -8.73
CA GLU A 159 12.85 22.53 -7.75
C GLU A 159 12.46 22.99 -6.34
N GLY A 160 11.51 23.94 -6.23
CA GLY A 160 11.03 24.45 -4.95
C GLY A 160 10.30 23.36 -4.16
N PHE A 161 9.51 22.55 -4.84
CA PHE A 161 8.84 21.38 -4.25
C PHE A 161 9.85 20.37 -3.68
N TRP A 162 10.87 19.96 -4.46
CA TRP A 162 11.84 18.96 -4.00
C TRP A 162 12.78 19.46 -2.90
N ARG A 163 13.21 20.73 -2.96
CA ARG A 163 14.07 21.32 -1.93
C ARG A 163 13.42 21.39 -0.55
N ARG A 164 12.09 21.38 -0.47
CA ARG A 164 11.35 21.43 0.81
C ARG A 164 11.54 20.18 1.67
N PHE A 165 11.86 19.05 1.05
CA PHE A 165 12.17 17.84 1.80
C PHE A 165 13.60 17.89 2.37
N VAL A 166 14.53 18.61 1.73
CA VAL A 166 15.94 18.60 2.11
C VAL A 166 16.15 19.15 3.53
N GLY A 167 16.90 18.41 4.34
CA GLY A 167 17.19 18.72 5.73
C GLY A 167 16.14 18.22 6.73
N TRP A 168 14.95 17.84 6.27
CA TRP A 168 13.89 17.30 7.12
C TRP A 168 14.32 15.99 7.78
N ALA A 169 14.13 15.87 9.10
CA ALA A 169 14.38 14.66 9.89
C ALA A 169 13.05 13.98 10.27
N PRO A 170 12.54 13.00 9.49
CA PRO A 170 11.17 12.49 9.62
C PRO A 170 10.84 11.85 10.98
N SER A 171 11.84 11.33 11.68
CA SER A 171 11.71 10.70 13.01
C SER A 171 11.71 11.71 14.16
N ARG A 172 12.11 12.96 13.93
CA ARG A 172 12.32 13.98 14.98
C ARG A 172 11.53 15.27 14.74
N GLU A 173 11.19 15.55 13.49
CA GLU A 173 10.58 16.79 13.05
C GLU A 173 9.27 16.50 12.31
N PRO A 174 8.19 17.30 12.55
CA PRO A 174 6.97 17.18 11.77
C PRO A 174 7.25 17.46 10.29
N MET A 175 6.40 16.92 9.42
CA MET A 175 6.52 17.13 7.96
C MET A 175 6.61 18.64 7.65
N PRO A 176 7.59 19.08 6.83
CA PRO A 176 7.68 20.45 6.40
C PRO A 176 6.44 20.85 5.62
N LYS A 177 6.05 22.12 5.70
CA LYS A 177 4.91 22.62 4.92
C LYS A 177 5.24 22.55 3.43
N ILE A 178 4.62 21.61 2.73
CA ILE A 178 4.77 21.44 1.28
C ILE A 178 3.67 22.26 0.58
N ASP A 179 4.07 23.27 -0.20
CA ASP A 179 3.15 23.90 -1.13
C ASP A 179 2.94 22.99 -2.34
N ALA A 180 1.69 22.80 -2.72
CA ALA A 180 1.35 22.01 -3.88
C ALA A 180 1.73 22.73 -5.19
N VAL A 181 2.12 21.96 -6.19
CA VAL A 181 2.50 22.50 -7.51
C VAL A 181 1.24 22.92 -8.27
N ALA A 182 1.20 24.18 -8.72
CA ALA A 182 0.04 24.73 -9.43
C ALA A 182 -0.27 23.93 -10.70
N GLY A 183 -1.54 23.53 -10.87
CA GLY A 183 -1.96 22.70 -12.00
C GLY A 183 -1.66 21.20 -11.85
N SER A 184 -0.93 20.79 -10.81
CA SER A 184 -0.56 19.40 -10.50
C SER A 184 -0.67 19.11 -9.00
N THR A 185 -1.65 19.75 -8.35
CA THR A 185 -1.83 19.75 -6.90
C THR A 185 -2.01 18.35 -6.34
N LEU A 186 -2.82 17.50 -6.97
CA LEU A 186 -3.07 16.13 -6.49
C LEU A 186 -1.84 15.23 -6.64
N THR A 187 -1.11 15.35 -7.74
CA THR A 187 0.14 14.61 -7.98
C THR A 187 1.23 15.02 -6.98
N SER A 188 1.45 16.33 -6.78
CA SER A 188 2.46 16.83 -5.84
C SER A 188 2.16 16.47 -4.39
N LEU A 189 0.89 16.58 -3.96
CA LEU A 189 0.50 16.15 -2.61
C LEU A 189 0.58 14.64 -2.44
N GLY A 190 0.20 13.85 -3.45
CA GLY A 190 0.36 12.39 -3.42
C GLY A 190 1.82 11.95 -3.33
N ILE A 191 2.74 12.65 -4.01
CA ILE A 191 4.19 12.44 -3.88
C ILE A 191 4.66 12.75 -2.45
N ALA A 192 4.25 13.89 -1.89
CA ALA A 192 4.63 14.27 -0.52
C ALA A 192 4.09 13.30 0.53
N GLU A 193 2.85 12.84 0.36
CA GLU A 193 2.20 11.83 1.20
C GLU A 193 2.90 10.47 1.09
N ALA A 194 3.34 10.07 -0.11
CA ALA A 194 4.12 8.85 -0.31
C ALA A 194 5.47 8.88 0.42
N VAL A 195 6.17 10.02 0.36
CA VAL A 195 7.43 10.25 1.09
C VAL A 195 7.18 10.22 2.60
N GLN A 196 6.16 10.92 3.08
CA GLN A 196 5.81 10.94 4.51
C GLN A 196 5.44 9.55 5.02
N LYS A 197 4.61 8.82 4.28
CA LYS A 197 4.18 7.46 4.64
C LYS A 197 5.37 6.51 4.74
N ARG A 198 6.35 6.62 3.82
CA ARG A 198 7.56 5.78 3.86
C ARG A 198 8.49 6.10 5.02
N LEU A 199 8.71 7.39 5.30
CA LEU A 199 9.77 7.83 6.22
C LEU A 199 9.30 8.03 7.67
N ALA A 200 8.07 8.50 7.87
CA ALA A 200 7.54 8.84 9.19
C ALA A 200 6.55 7.78 9.75
N GLY A 201 6.07 6.86 8.90
CA GLY A 201 5.12 5.79 9.27
C GLY A 201 3.71 6.26 9.67
N ARG A 202 3.56 7.52 10.08
CA ARG A 202 2.28 8.21 10.34
C ARG A 202 1.97 9.13 9.18
N VAL A 203 0.74 9.05 8.66
CA VAL A 203 0.25 9.94 7.61
C VAL A 203 -0.58 11.02 8.29
N ASP A 204 0.02 12.16 8.63
CA ASP A 204 -0.80 13.33 8.93
C ASP A 204 -1.38 13.86 7.62
N SER A 205 -2.61 14.39 7.67
CA SER A 205 -3.21 14.98 6.48
C SER A 205 -2.42 16.19 6.01
N LEU A 206 -1.82 16.09 4.81
CA LEU A 206 -1.18 17.23 4.16
C LEU A 206 -2.19 18.19 3.53
N ARG A 207 -3.41 17.70 3.27
CA ARG A 207 -4.53 18.50 2.76
C ARG A 207 -5.21 19.28 3.88
N PHE A 208 -5.31 18.73 5.08
CA PHE A 208 -5.93 19.35 6.25
C PHE A 208 -4.96 19.37 7.44
N PRO A 209 -3.86 20.14 7.36
CA PRO A 209 -2.80 20.11 8.35
C PRO A 209 -3.17 20.81 9.68
N GLU A 210 -4.26 21.57 9.73
CA GLU A 210 -4.59 22.38 10.90
C GLU A 210 -4.99 21.51 12.11
N PRO A 211 -4.38 21.75 13.29
CA PRO A 211 -4.73 21.02 14.50
C PRO A 211 -6.18 21.33 14.91
N LEU A 212 -6.79 20.37 15.62
CA LEU A 212 -8.13 20.54 16.17
C LEU A 212 -8.12 21.61 17.26
N THR A 213 -9.13 22.48 17.29
CA THR A 213 -9.30 23.50 18.33
C THR A 213 -10.38 23.10 19.33
N LEU A 214 -10.28 23.58 20.58
CA LEU A 214 -11.30 23.31 21.59
C LEU A 214 -12.69 23.82 21.16
N LYS A 215 -12.75 24.94 20.42
CA LYS A 215 -14.00 25.49 19.89
C LYS A 215 -14.69 24.54 18.91
N GLU A 216 -13.92 23.88 18.04
CA GLU A 216 -14.45 22.87 17.12
C GLU A 216 -14.96 21.64 17.86
N VAL A 217 -14.25 21.18 18.90
CA VAL A 217 -14.71 20.07 19.76
C VAL A 217 -15.98 20.45 20.52
N GLN A 218 -16.04 21.68 21.04
CA GLN A 218 -17.20 22.20 21.78
C GLN A 218 -18.46 22.32 20.93
N ALA A 219 -18.33 22.46 19.61
CA ALA A 219 -19.47 22.44 18.69
C ALA A 219 -20.23 21.10 18.70
N LEU A 220 -19.53 19.99 19.01
CA LEU A 220 -20.13 18.66 19.13
C LEU A 220 -20.28 18.19 20.58
N PHE A 221 -19.39 18.64 21.47
CA PHE A 221 -19.40 18.35 22.91
C PHE A 221 -19.46 19.65 23.71
N PRO A 222 -20.64 20.26 23.95
CA PRO A 222 -20.73 21.57 24.62
C PRO A 222 -20.07 21.64 26.00
N ALA A 223 -19.99 20.51 26.72
CA ALA A 223 -19.34 20.39 28.02
C ALA A 223 -17.82 20.14 27.96
N ALA A 224 -17.21 20.10 26.77
CA ALA A 224 -15.78 19.83 26.59
C ALA A 224 -14.92 20.96 27.15
N GLN A 225 -13.97 20.61 28.01
CA GLN A 225 -12.97 21.52 28.56
C GLN A 225 -11.57 21.18 28.06
N THR A 226 -11.30 19.88 27.83
CA THR A 226 -10.03 19.38 27.33
C THR A 226 -10.28 18.26 26.33
N PHE A 227 -9.35 18.10 25.39
CA PHE A 227 -9.28 16.93 24.54
C PHE A 227 -7.82 16.54 24.33
N ARG A 228 -7.56 15.25 24.16
CA ARG A 228 -6.20 14.73 23.92
C ARG A 228 -6.26 13.64 22.85
N MET A 229 -5.26 13.58 21.99
CA MET A 229 -5.18 12.52 20.98
C MET A 229 -5.09 11.15 21.68
N GLU A 230 -5.83 10.18 21.17
CA GLU A 230 -5.79 8.80 21.64
C GLU A 230 -4.56 8.11 21.03
N ASN A 231 -3.68 7.55 21.87
CA ASN A 231 -2.41 6.97 21.41
C ASN A 231 -2.59 5.70 20.56
N SER A 232 -3.71 4.99 20.70
CA SER A 232 -4.05 3.75 19.99
C SER A 232 -4.71 3.96 18.62
N ARG A 233 -5.33 5.13 18.37
CA ARG A 233 -6.15 5.37 17.17
C ARG A 233 -5.84 6.75 16.58
N HIS A 234 -5.08 6.78 15.49
CA HIS A 234 -4.62 8.03 14.89
C HIS A 234 -5.78 8.89 14.36
N GLY A 235 -5.93 10.12 14.83
CA GLY A 235 -7.05 11.01 14.47
C GLY A 235 -8.29 10.90 15.37
N TRP A 236 -8.23 10.06 16.40
CA TRP A 236 -9.19 10.05 17.52
C TRP A 236 -8.68 10.94 18.65
N TYR A 237 -9.60 11.66 19.30
CA TYR A 237 -9.31 12.52 20.44
C TYR A 237 -10.28 12.22 21.57
N GLU A 238 -9.79 11.80 22.74
CA GLU A 238 -10.58 11.70 23.96
C GLU A 238 -11.04 13.08 24.40
N VAL A 239 -12.34 13.25 24.64
CA VAL A 239 -12.94 14.51 25.09
C VAL A 239 -13.37 14.39 26.55
N LYS A 240 -12.96 15.35 27.38
CA LYS A 240 -13.25 15.37 28.83
C LYS A 240 -13.89 16.67 29.28
N SER A 241 -14.82 16.56 30.22
CA SER A 241 -15.45 17.71 30.87
C SER A 241 -14.52 18.40 31.87
N ARG A 242 -14.97 19.54 32.42
CA ARG A 242 -14.24 20.24 33.49
C ARG A 242 -13.98 19.38 34.72
N ALA A 243 -14.90 18.47 35.04
CA ALA A 243 -14.79 17.55 36.17
C ALA A 243 -13.92 16.30 35.85
N GLY A 244 -13.32 16.25 34.66
CA GLY A 244 -12.55 15.09 34.19
C GLY A 244 -13.39 13.93 33.67
N ALA A 245 -14.72 14.07 33.62
CA ALA A 245 -15.60 13.02 33.11
C ALA A 245 -15.39 12.81 31.61
N PHE A 246 -15.29 11.55 31.19
CA PHE A 246 -15.12 11.17 29.80
C PHE A 246 -16.45 11.36 29.03
N LEU A 247 -16.43 12.23 28.02
CA LEU A 247 -17.62 12.59 27.25
C LEU A 247 -17.77 11.79 25.95
N GLY A 248 -16.67 11.21 25.46
CA GLY A 248 -16.61 10.47 24.19
C GLY A 248 -15.37 10.84 23.38
N PHE A 249 -15.41 10.54 22.09
CA PHE A 249 -14.32 10.78 21.16
C PHE A 249 -14.70 11.81 20.09
N ALA A 250 -13.79 12.70 19.76
CA ALA A 250 -13.85 13.51 18.54
C ALA A 250 -12.91 12.88 17.50
N VAL A 251 -13.43 12.52 16.33
CA VAL A 251 -12.72 11.74 15.31
C VAL A 251 -12.64 12.55 14.03
N ARG A 252 -11.43 12.78 13.52
CA ARG A 252 -11.21 13.42 12.22
C ARG A 252 -11.34 12.40 11.10
N THR A 253 -12.06 12.74 10.02
CA THR A 253 -12.13 11.86 8.84
C THR A 253 -10.80 11.79 8.08
N SER A 254 -10.00 12.85 8.15
CA SER A 254 -8.63 12.89 7.63
C SER A 254 -7.64 12.13 8.54
N PRO A 255 -6.57 11.53 7.97
CA PRO A 255 -6.18 11.50 6.56
C PRO A 255 -7.00 10.51 5.69
N ALA A 256 -7.78 9.62 6.33
CA ALA A 256 -8.41 8.47 5.65
C ALA A 256 -9.37 8.87 4.52
N SER A 257 -9.93 10.08 4.57
CA SER A 257 -10.86 10.61 3.55
C SER A 257 -10.25 11.67 2.63
N ASP A 258 -8.94 11.88 2.63
CA ASP A 258 -8.31 13.04 1.96
C ASP A 258 -8.48 13.06 0.43
N TYR A 259 -8.75 11.91 -0.18
CA TYR A 259 -9.03 11.75 -1.61
C TYR A 259 -10.53 11.82 -1.94
N VAL A 260 -11.41 11.86 -0.94
CA VAL A 260 -12.86 11.94 -1.14
C VAL A 260 -13.24 13.38 -1.48
N SER A 261 -13.43 13.65 -2.77
CA SER A 261 -13.80 14.98 -3.27
C SER A 261 -15.31 15.15 -3.40
N GLY A 262 -15.84 16.30 -3.01
CA GLY A 262 -17.20 16.76 -3.30
C GLY A 262 -17.32 17.35 -4.71
N HIS A 263 -17.97 18.50 -4.84
CA HIS A 263 -18.17 19.15 -6.13
C HIS A 263 -16.86 19.67 -6.75
N SER A 264 -16.06 20.40 -5.98
CA SER A 264 -14.80 21.03 -6.41
C SER A 264 -13.56 20.57 -5.64
N GLY A 265 -13.71 19.87 -4.51
CA GLY A 265 -12.58 19.42 -3.73
C GLY A 265 -12.95 18.60 -2.50
N PRO A 266 -11.96 18.05 -1.77
CA PRO A 266 -12.19 17.28 -0.56
C PRO A 266 -12.69 18.13 0.60
N THR A 267 -13.43 17.49 1.51
CA THR A 267 -13.97 18.10 2.73
C THR A 267 -13.61 17.26 3.94
N GLU A 268 -13.00 17.87 4.94
CA GLU A 268 -12.75 17.22 6.24
C GLU A 268 -13.97 17.38 7.15
N SER A 269 -14.31 16.30 7.85
CA SER A 269 -15.34 16.32 8.90
C SER A 269 -14.76 15.88 10.25
N LEU A 270 -15.35 16.42 11.31
CA LEU A 270 -15.19 15.98 12.69
C LEU A 270 -16.44 15.21 13.10
N VAL A 271 -16.26 13.98 13.57
CA VAL A 271 -17.34 13.10 13.99
C VAL A 271 -17.25 12.92 15.50
N ALA A 272 -18.33 13.19 16.22
CA ALA A 272 -18.43 12.89 17.64
C ALA A 272 -18.94 11.47 17.82
N VAL A 273 -18.23 10.69 18.63
CA VAL A 273 -18.56 9.32 18.98
C VAL A 273 -18.76 9.25 20.49
N ALA A 274 -19.78 8.54 20.93
CA ALA A 274 -20.14 8.39 22.33
C ALA A 274 -19.06 7.63 23.13
N PRO A 275 -19.10 7.65 24.47
CA PRO A 275 -18.14 6.93 25.31
C PRO A 275 -18.07 5.42 25.06
N ASP A 276 -19.11 4.83 24.45
CA ASP A 276 -19.13 3.43 24.03
C ASP A 276 -18.20 3.13 22.85
N GLY A 277 -17.67 4.16 22.18
CA GLY A 277 -16.81 4.05 20.99
C GLY A 277 -17.54 3.55 19.74
N LYS A 278 -18.88 3.47 19.77
CA LYS A 278 -19.71 2.84 18.72
C LYS A 278 -20.77 3.77 18.16
N THR A 279 -21.34 4.65 18.98
CA THR A 279 -22.51 5.46 18.59
C THR A 279 -22.07 6.85 18.14
N LEU A 280 -22.52 7.31 16.97
CA LEU A 280 -22.26 8.68 16.51
C LEU A 280 -23.21 9.65 17.19
N LEU A 281 -22.66 10.71 17.79
CA LEU A 281 -23.41 11.79 18.45
C LEU A 281 -23.65 12.99 17.54
N GLY A 282 -22.77 13.21 16.55
CA GLY A 282 -22.88 14.34 15.65
C GLY A 282 -21.74 14.42 14.65
N VAL A 283 -21.94 15.23 13.59
CA VAL A 283 -20.95 15.47 12.54
C VAL A 283 -20.84 16.97 12.31
N HIS A 284 -19.61 17.48 12.20
CA HIS A 284 -19.32 18.87 11.92
C HIS A 284 -18.29 18.98 10.79
N LEU A 285 -18.61 19.73 9.73
CA LEU A 285 -17.68 19.96 8.62
C LEU A 285 -16.63 21.01 9.03
N ARG A 286 -15.35 20.62 9.00
CA ARG A 286 -14.21 21.47 9.33
C ARG A 286 -13.79 22.31 8.12
N ARG A 287 -12.61 22.03 7.57
CA ARG A 287 -12.06 22.67 6.37
C ARG A 287 -12.52 21.94 5.11
N SER A 288 -12.68 22.69 4.04
CA SER A 288 -13.09 22.16 2.75
C SER A 288 -12.38 22.91 1.63
N TYR A 289 -12.01 22.17 0.59
CA TYR A 289 -11.57 22.69 -0.72
C TYR A 289 -12.71 22.69 -1.73
N ASP A 290 -13.94 22.42 -1.28
CA ASP A 290 -15.14 22.46 -2.09
C ASP A 290 -15.70 23.89 -2.20
N THR A 291 -16.75 24.06 -3.00
CA THR A 291 -17.43 25.35 -3.16
C THR A 291 -18.11 25.75 -1.84
N GLU A 292 -17.79 26.93 -1.32
CA GLU A 292 -18.21 27.40 0.00
C GLU A 292 -19.74 27.39 0.19
N ASP A 293 -20.50 27.79 -0.84
CA ASP A 293 -21.97 27.76 -0.81
C ASP A 293 -22.54 26.36 -0.59
N TYR A 294 -21.92 25.33 -1.20
CA TYR A 294 -22.33 23.94 -1.02
C TYR A 294 -21.96 23.42 0.36
N VAL A 295 -20.77 23.78 0.86
CA VAL A 295 -20.34 23.43 2.22
C VAL A 295 -21.27 24.04 3.25
N ASN A 296 -21.66 25.32 3.09
CA ASN A 296 -22.58 26.00 3.99
C ASN A 296 -23.98 25.38 3.92
N SER A 297 -24.47 25.04 2.73
CA SER A 297 -25.74 24.31 2.57
C SER A 297 -25.74 22.99 3.37
N VAL A 298 -24.62 22.24 3.35
CA VAL A 298 -24.48 21.00 4.13
C VAL A 298 -24.37 21.26 5.64
N ARG A 299 -23.69 22.33 6.05
CA ARG A 299 -23.59 22.71 7.48
C ARG A 299 -24.93 23.13 8.08
N GLU A 300 -25.79 23.77 7.28
CA GLU A 300 -27.08 24.31 7.72
C GLU A 300 -28.20 23.26 7.67
N ASP A 301 -28.03 22.17 6.93
CA ASP A 301 -29.02 21.09 6.83
C ASP A 301 -28.96 20.14 8.04
N ALA A 302 -29.68 20.52 9.10
CA ALA A 302 -29.81 19.73 10.32
C ALA A 302 -30.50 18.37 10.10
N THR A 303 -31.28 18.19 9.05
CA THR A 303 -31.94 16.92 8.73
C THR A 303 -30.92 15.94 8.18
N TYR A 304 -30.09 16.39 7.24
CA TYR A 304 -28.99 15.62 6.69
C TYR A 304 -27.97 15.21 7.77
N LEU A 305 -27.51 16.15 8.61
CA LEU A 305 -26.53 15.85 9.67
C LEU A 305 -27.06 14.83 10.68
N ARG A 306 -28.37 14.83 10.98
CA ARG A 306 -29.01 13.81 11.82
C ARG A 306 -29.11 12.44 11.15
N GLN A 307 -29.25 12.38 9.84
CA GLN A 307 -29.21 11.08 9.13
C GLN A 307 -27.85 10.41 9.29
N LEU A 308 -26.75 11.17 9.34
CA LEU A 308 -25.40 10.61 9.49
C LEU A 308 -25.18 9.90 10.84
N THR A 309 -25.91 10.31 11.89
CA THR A 309 -25.81 9.71 13.23
C THR A 309 -26.65 8.45 13.41
N ASN A 310 -27.46 8.07 12.41
CA ASN A 310 -28.32 6.88 12.48
C ASN A 310 -27.56 5.55 12.38
N PHE A 311 -26.27 5.60 12.04
CA PHE A 311 -25.41 4.43 11.88
C PHE A 311 -24.29 4.44 12.91
N THR A 312 -23.98 3.26 13.44
CA THR A 312 -22.82 3.03 14.32
C THR A 312 -21.51 3.07 13.55
N VAL A 313 -20.39 3.20 14.26
CA VAL A 313 -19.02 3.11 13.70
C VAL A 313 -18.83 1.83 12.88
N GLU A 314 -19.29 0.68 13.38
CA GLU A 314 -19.19 -0.61 12.69
C GLU A 314 -20.06 -0.67 11.42
N GLN A 315 -21.27 -0.10 11.47
CA GLN A 315 -22.14 -0.01 10.30
C GLN A 315 -21.55 0.91 9.23
N TRP A 316 -21.05 2.08 9.63
CA TRP A 316 -20.35 3.01 8.73
C TRP A 316 -19.18 2.33 8.01
N ALA A 317 -18.40 1.48 8.67
CA ALA A 317 -17.30 0.77 8.04
C ALA A 317 -17.73 -0.15 6.86
N THR A 318 -19.02 -0.50 6.74
CA THR A 318 -19.56 -1.38 5.69
C THR A 318 -20.76 -0.81 4.92
N LEU A 319 -21.11 0.45 5.17
CA LEU A 319 -22.37 1.02 4.70
C LEU A 319 -22.39 1.19 3.18
N ASP A 320 -23.40 0.65 2.50
CA ASP A 320 -23.68 1.01 1.10
C ASP A 320 -24.54 2.27 1.07
N LEU A 321 -23.92 3.42 0.78
CA LEU A 321 -24.59 4.73 0.76
C LEU A 321 -25.83 4.77 -0.14
N LYS A 322 -25.85 4.00 -1.25
CA LYS A 322 -26.98 3.99 -2.18
C LYS A 322 -28.18 3.20 -1.64
N ARG A 323 -27.92 2.19 -0.80
CA ARG A 323 -28.96 1.33 -0.21
C ARG A 323 -29.38 1.79 1.19
N ALA A 324 -28.55 2.59 1.85
CA ALA A 324 -28.77 3.09 3.20
C ALA A 324 -29.91 4.12 3.31
N GLY A 325 -30.50 4.54 2.19
CA GLY A 325 -31.58 5.54 2.19
C GLY A 325 -31.12 6.94 2.63
N LEU A 326 -29.81 7.23 2.51
CA LEU A 326 -29.26 8.54 2.85
C LEU A 326 -29.63 9.55 1.76
N GLU A 327 -30.42 10.56 2.11
CA GLU A 327 -30.78 11.63 1.19
C GLU A 327 -29.71 12.72 1.20
N GLY A 328 -29.26 13.16 0.03
CA GLY A 328 -28.30 14.26 -0.09
C GLY A 328 -28.96 15.62 0.09
N VAL A 329 -28.14 16.64 0.39
CA VAL A 329 -28.61 18.02 0.52
C VAL A 329 -28.96 18.59 -0.86
N SER A 330 -30.13 19.23 -0.98
CA SER A 330 -30.58 19.84 -2.23
C SER A 330 -29.63 20.97 -2.64
N GLY A 331 -29.18 20.98 -3.89
CA GLY A 331 -28.19 21.96 -4.40
C GLY A 331 -26.74 21.68 -3.99
N ALA A 332 -26.51 20.86 -2.97
CA ALA A 332 -25.17 20.47 -2.48
C ALA A 332 -25.01 18.93 -2.39
N THR A 333 -25.67 18.21 -3.29
CA THR A 333 -25.77 16.74 -3.26
C THR A 333 -24.39 16.08 -3.35
N GLU A 334 -23.54 16.59 -4.23
CA GLU A 334 -22.17 16.11 -4.40
C GLU A 334 -21.32 16.31 -3.13
N THR A 335 -21.40 17.48 -2.50
CA THR A 335 -20.65 17.80 -1.28
C THR A 335 -21.15 16.97 -0.10
N SER A 336 -22.47 16.82 0.07
CA SER A 336 -23.05 15.97 1.12
C SER A 336 -22.65 14.50 0.96
N PHE A 337 -22.80 13.89 -0.22
CA PHE A 337 -22.35 12.51 -0.40
C PHE A 337 -20.84 12.32 -0.19
N ALA A 338 -20.02 13.33 -0.46
CA ALA A 338 -18.59 13.29 -0.13
C ALA A 338 -18.32 13.28 1.38
N VAL A 339 -19.10 14.02 2.18
CA VAL A 339 -19.02 13.97 3.64
C VAL A 339 -19.37 12.57 4.16
N ALA A 340 -20.47 11.99 3.69
CA ALA A 340 -20.87 10.63 4.07
C ALA A 340 -19.80 9.59 3.67
N GLU A 341 -19.27 9.68 2.44
CA GLU A 341 -18.19 8.82 1.97
C GLU A 341 -16.91 9.00 2.80
N GLY A 342 -16.59 10.23 3.22
CA GLY A 342 -15.44 10.50 4.09
C GLY A 342 -15.55 9.83 5.47
N ILE A 343 -16.74 9.86 6.07
CA ILE A 343 -17.03 9.16 7.33
C ILE A 343 -16.88 7.64 7.15
N ARG A 344 -17.43 7.11 6.05
CA ARG A 344 -17.35 5.70 5.68
C ARG A 344 -15.90 5.23 5.53
N GLN A 345 -15.09 5.98 4.78
CA GLN A 345 -13.67 5.70 4.57
C GLN A 345 -12.90 5.73 5.89
N ARG A 346 -13.19 6.72 6.75
CA ARG A 346 -12.55 6.84 8.06
C ARG A 346 -12.77 5.61 8.93
N PHE A 347 -14.02 5.21 9.12
CA PHE A 347 -14.32 4.09 10.01
C PHE A 347 -13.98 2.72 9.40
N ALA A 348 -13.95 2.62 8.07
CA ALA A 348 -13.43 1.43 7.43
C ALA A 348 -11.91 1.31 7.53
N ALA A 349 -11.17 2.43 7.47
CA ALA A 349 -9.74 2.46 7.74
C ALA A 349 -9.44 2.05 9.20
N ASP A 350 -10.24 2.53 10.16
CA ASP A 350 -10.14 2.11 11.57
C ASP A 350 -10.41 0.60 11.76
N ALA A 351 -11.26 0.01 10.91
CA ALA A 351 -11.55 -1.43 10.91
C ALA A 351 -10.55 -2.26 10.05
N ALA A 352 -9.50 -1.64 9.50
CA ALA A 352 -8.56 -2.24 8.54
C ALA A 352 -9.25 -2.94 7.35
N ARG A 353 -10.40 -2.41 6.90
CA ARG A 353 -11.18 -2.99 5.78
C ARG A 353 -10.87 -2.26 4.48
N PRO A 354 -10.57 -2.99 3.38
CA PRO A 354 -10.46 -2.37 2.07
C PRO A 354 -11.83 -1.87 1.63
N VAL A 355 -11.93 -0.55 1.48
CA VAL A 355 -13.12 0.10 0.99
C VAL A 355 -13.12 0.09 -0.53
N PRO A 356 -14.15 -0.48 -1.20
CA PRO A 356 -14.33 -0.25 -2.62
C PRO A 356 -14.65 1.23 -2.83
N MET A 357 -13.87 1.90 -3.68
CA MET A 357 -14.19 3.26 -4.07
C MET A 357 -15.38 3.25 -5.04
N LEU A 358 -16.44 3.98 -4.70
CA LEU A 358 -17.67 4.03 -5.49
C LEU A 358 -17.49 4.91 -6.73
N MET A 359 -17.94 4.43 -7.89
CA MET A 359 -17.95 5.18 -9.15
C MET A 359 -18.84 6.42 -9.04
N ARG A 360 -18.30 7.60 -9.39
CA ARG A 360 -18.99 8.89 -9.31
C ARG A 360 -18.91 9.65 -10.64
N PHE A 361 -20.07 10.08 -11.15
CA PHE A 361 -20.17 10.84 -12.41
C PHE A 361 -20.05 12.35 -12.13
N LYS A 362 -19.00 12.99 -12.63
CA LYS A 362 -18.81 14.45 -12.57
C LYS A 362 -19.64 15.16 -13.64
N PRO A 363 -19.93 16.47 -13.54
CA PRO A 363 -20.59 17.24 -14.61
C PRO A 363 -19.91 17.09 -15.98
N ARG A 364 -18.58 17.01 -15.99
CA ARG A 364 -17.78 16.70 -17.19
C ARG A 364 -18.13 15.34 -17.80
N ASP A 365 -18.38 14.32 -16.97
CA ASP A 365 -18.77 12.99 -17.45
C ASP A 365 -20.14 13.01 -18.13
N TRP A 366 -21.06 13.86 -17.69
CA TRP A 366 -22.34 14.08 -18.37
C TRP A 366 -22.16 14.74 -19.73
N VAL A 367 -21.28 15.74 -19.84
CA VAL A 367 -20.93 16.37 -21.12
C VAL A 367 -20.32 15.36 -22.09
N LEU A 368 -19.35 14.57 -21.63
CA LEU A 368 -18.71 13.52 -22.43
C LEU A 368 -19.70 12.43 -22.85
N THR A 369 -20.60 12.02 -21.96
CA THR A 369 -21.68 11.06 -22.26
C THR A 369 -22.66 11.64 -23.29
N GLY A 370 -22.99 12.93 -23.19
CA GLY A 370 -23.80 13.64 -24.18
C GLY A 370 -23.14 13.73 -25.55
N ILE A 371 -21.83 14.00 -25.60
CA ILE A 371 -21.04 13.99 -26.83
C ILE A 371 -21.03 12.58 -27.44
N LEU A 372 -20.83 11.55 -26.62
CA LEU A 372 -20.88 10.16 -27.06
C LEU A 372 -22.27 9.80 -27.65
N ALA A 373 -23.35 10.15 -26.97
CA ALA A 373 -24.72 9.95 -27.45
C ALA A 373 -24.96 10.69 -28.78
N GLY A 374 -24.56 11.96 -28.88
CA GLY A 374 -24.65 12.73 -30.13
C GLY A 374 -23.83 12.11 -31.26
N SER A 375 -22.64 11.57 -30.96
CA SER A 375 -21.80 10.88 -31.95
C SER A 375 -22.43 9.59 -32.46
N LEU A 376 -23.15 8.84 -31.60
CA LEU A 376 -23.93 7.67 -31.98
C LEU A 376 -25.09 8.07 -32.91
N VAL A 377 -25.84 9.13 -32.56
CA VAL A 377 -26.90 9.68 -33.42
C VAL A 377 -26.33 10.09 -34.78
N MET A 378 -25.23 10.83 -34.81
CA MET A 378 -24.56 11.24 -36.05
C MET A 378 -24.06 10.05 -36.88
N THR A 379 -23.61 8.97 -36.21
CA THR A 379 -23.12 7.75 -36.85
C THR A 379 -24.24 6.93 -37.46
N PHE A 380 -25.41 6.84 -36.80
CA PHE A 380 -26.50 5.95 -37.19
C PHE A 380 -27.64 6.64 -37.96
N SER A 381 -27.74 7.96 -37.92
CA SER A 381 -28.77 8.74 -38.63
C SER A 381 -28.31 9.32 -39.97
N LYS A 382 -29.26 9.92 -40.70
CA LYS A 382 -28.99 10.70 -41.92
C LYS A 382 -28.46 12.12 -41.63
N TRP A 383 -28.39 12.53 -40.35
CA TRP A 383 -28.08 13.91 -39.96
C TRP A 383 -26.68 14.36 -40.37
N ARG A 384 -25.70 13.44 -40.43
CA ARG A 384 -24.34 13.73 -40.93
C ARG A 384 -24.31 14.31 -42.35
N GLY A 385 -25.35 14.03 -43.16
CA GLY A 385 -25.45 14.52 -44.54
C GLY A 385 -25.85 15.98 -44.64
N ARG A 386 -26.48 16.55 -43.59
CA ARG A 386 -26.92 17.94 -43.56
C ARG A 386 -25.74 18.85 -43.21
N ARG A 387 -25.40 19.78 -44.12
CA ARG A 387 -24.21 20.66 -43.97
C ARG A 387 -24.23 21.46 -42.67
N ALA A 388 -25.38 22.06 -42.31
CA ALA A 388 -25.52 22.85 -41.10
C ALA A 388 -25.32 22.03 -39.83
N VAL A 389 -25.93 20.83 -39.74
CA VAL A 389 -25.78 19.93 -38.59
C VAL A 389 -24.36 19.44 -38.44
N ARG A 390 -23.70 19.06 -39.55
CA ARG A 390 -22.29 18.64 -39.52
C ARG A 390 -21.36 19.76 -39.06
N LEU A 391 -21.61 21.00 -39.50
CA LEU A 391 -20.84 22.17 -39.07
C LEU A 391 -21.02 22.43 -37.57
N ALA A 392 -22.25 22.46 -37.08
CA ALA A 392 -22.55 22.64 -35.67
C ALA A 392 -21.88 21.55 -34.81
N TRP A 393 -21.96 20.30 -35.25
CA TRP A 393 -21.29 19.18 -34.58
C TRP A 393 -19.77 19.34 -34.53
N GLN A 394 -19.13 19.77 -35.63
CA GLN A 394 -17.69 20.04 -35.66
C GLN A 394 -17.28 21.16 -34.69
N VAL A 395 -18.09 22.22 -34.54
CA VAL A 395 -17.86 23.28 -33.56
C VAL A 395 -17.88 22.70 -32.13
N VAL A 396 -18.88 21.87 -31.81
CA VAL A 396 -18.97 21.20 -30.51
C VAL A 396 -17.76 20.31 -30.26
N LEU A 397 -17.34 19.51 -31.25
CA LEU A 397 -16.15 18.67 -31.11
C LEU A 397 -14.89 19.51 -30.86
N ILE A 398 -14.63 20.54 -31.64
CA ILE A 398 -13.40 21.35 -31.50
C ILE A 398 -13.41 22.15 -30.20
N GLY A 399 -14.52 22.85 -29.90
CA GLY A 399 -14.60 23.74 -28.73
C GLY A 399 -14.84 23.00 -27.41
N VAL A 400 -15.84 22.11 -27.36
CA VAL A 400 -16.28 21.45 -26.13
C VAL A 400 -15.46 20.20 -25.87
N PHE A 401 -15.36 19.30 -26.85
CA PHE A 401 -14.63 18.03 -26.64
C PHE A 401 -13.11 18.22 -26.69
N GLY A 402 -12.61 19.00 -27.66
CA GLY A 402 -11.19 19.28 -27.84
C GLY A 402 -10.67 20.27 -26.80
N LEU A 403 -11.04 21.55 -26.91
CA LEU A 403 -10.43 22.63 -26.12
C LEU A 403 -10.88 22.65 -24.65
N TRP A 404 -12.15 22.32 -24.35
CA TRP A 404 -12.64 22.34 -22.97
C TRP A 404 -12.44 21.02 -22.22
N CYS A 405 -12.74 19.88 -22.86
CA CYS A 405 -12.54 18.58 -22.21
C CYS A 405 -11.08 18.11 -22.30
N GLY A 406 -10.44 18.12 -23.49
CA GLY A 406 -9.05 17.68 -23.64
C GLY A 406 -8.80 16.17 -23.52
N ASP A 407 -9.84 15.36 -23.29
CA ASP A 407 -9.72 13.91 -23.11
C ASP A 407 -9.92 13.16 -24.43
N LEU A 408 -8.82 12.91 -25.12
CA LEU A 408 -8.82 12.20 -26.40
C LEU A 408 -8.42 10.75 -26.20
N ILE A 409 -9.04 9.84 -26.96
CA ILE A 409 -8.48 8.49 -27.11
C ILE A 409 -7.19 8.62 -27.91
N SER A 410 -6.09 8.31 -27.25
CA SER A 410 -4.74 8.20 -27.79
C SER A 410 -4.17 6.80 -27.52
N LEU A 411 -3.09 6.43 -28.22
CA LEU A 411 -2.33 5.23 -27.88
C LEU A 411 -1.74 5.31 -26.49
N ALA A 412 -1.37 6.51 -26.02
CA ALA A 412 -0.87 6.73 -24.67
C ALA A 412 -1.90 6.36 -23.60
N LEU A 413 -3.15 6.80 -23.77
CA LEU A 413 -4.25 6.44 -22.86
C LEU A 413 -4.47 4.92 -22.82
N LEU A 414 -4.58 4.28 -23.99
CA LEU A 414 -4.84 2.83 -24.08
C LEU A 414 -3.66 2.01 -23.55
N ALA A 415 -2.43 2.42 -23.84
CA ALA A 415 -1.24 1.78 -23.31
C ALA A 415 -1.12 2.00 -21.79
N GLY A 416 -1.40 3.20 -21.29
CA GLY A 416 -1.44 3.50 -19.86
C GLY A 416 -2.44 2.59 -19.12
N TRP A 417 -3.66 2.44 -19.65
CA TRP A 417 -4.64 1.51 -19.09
C TRP A 417 -4.23 0.05 -19.21
N SER A 418 -3.49 -0.34 -20.25
CA SER A 418 -2.96 -1.71 -20.34
C SER A 418 -1.89 -1.97 -19.27
N ARG A 419 -1.07 -0.96 -18.93
CA ARG A 419 -0.01 -1.08 -17.92
C ARG A 419 -0.57 -1.08 -16.51
N ASN A 420 -1.44 -0.13 -16.20
CA ASN A 420 -1.83 0.21 -14.83
C ASN A 420 -3.27 -0.23 -14.48
N GLY A 421 -4.00 -0.81 -15.44
CA GLY A 421 -5.42 -1.12 -15.31
C GLY A 421 -6.32 0.01 -15.81
N VAL A 422 -7.56 -0.35 -16.13
CA VAL A 422 -8.56 0.61 -16.61
C VAL A 422 -9.14 1.37 -15.42
N ASN A 423 -9.02 2.69 -15.44
CA ASN A 423 -9.55 3.55 -14.38
C ASN A 423 -11.05 3.84 -14.59
N TRP A 424 -11.88 2.81 -14.43
CA TRP A 424 -13.34 2.90 -14.60
C TRP A 424 -14.05 3.65 -13.48
N GLN A 425 -13.41 3.83 -12.33
CA GLN A 425 -13.97 4.48 -11.16
C GLN A 425 -13.88 6.01 -11.26
N PHE A 426 -12.75 6.54 -11.76
CA PHE A 426 -12.49 7.97 -11.83
C PHE A 426 -12.74 8.59 -13.23
N ALA A 427 -12.80 7.78 -14.29
CA ALA A 427 -13.04 8.25 -15.65
C ALA A 427 -14.08 7.39 -16.41
N PRO A 428 -15.30 7.17 -15.85
CA PRO A 428 -16.29 6.26 -16.44
C PRO A 428 -16.71 6.68 -17.86
N SER A 429 -16.83 7.98 -18.13
CA SER A 429 -17.20 8.50 -19.44
C SER A 429 -16.14 8.23 -20.52
N LEU A 430 -14.86 8.33 -20.15
CA LEU A 430 -13.73 8.04 -21.04
C LEU A 430 -13.65 6.55 -21.36
N VAL A 431 -13.94 5.68 -20.38
CA VAL A 431 -14.06 4.22 -20.58
C VAL A 431 -15.19 3.90 -21.55
N LEU A 432 -16.36 4.54 -21.40
CA LEU A 432 -17.47 4.39 -22.34
C LEU A 432 -17.10 4.85 -23.75
N LEU A 433 -16.37 5.96 -23.87
CA LEU A 433 -15.91 6.49 -25.15
C LEU A 433 -14.90 5.54 -25.82
N ALA A 434 -13.95 4.99 -25.08
CA ALA A 434 -13.01 3.97 -25.55
C ALA A 434 -13.71 2.67 -25.97
N ALA A 435 -14.66 2.20 -25.16
CA ALA A 435 -15.49 1.04 -25.49
C ALA A 435 -16.28 1.28 -26.79
N ALA A 436 -16.91 2.43 -26.95
CA ALA A 436 -17.62 2.77 -28.19
C ALA A 436 -16.69 2.86 -29.40
N ALA A 437 -15.50 3.45 -29.24
CA ALA A 437 -14.50 3.56 -30.30
C ALA A 437 -14.00 2.19 -30.80
N LEU A 438 -13.94 1.18 -29.93
CA LEU A 438 -13.51 -0.19 -30.28
C LEU A 438 -14.67 -1.08 -30.74
N LEU A 439 -15.79 -1.07 -30.01
CA LEU A 439 -16.92 -1.99 -30.21
C LEU A 439 -17.82 -1.59 -31.37
N VAL A 440 -18.05 -0.29 -31.62
CA VAL A 440 -18.94 0.14 -32.72
C VAL A 440 -18.35 -0.21 -34.09
N PRO A 441 -17.06 0.04 -34.39
CA PRO A 441 -16.46 -0.38 -35.67
C PRO A 441 -16.34 -1.90 -35.81
N TRP A 442 -16.17 -2.61 -34.69
CA TRP A 442 -16.18 -4.07 -34.65
C TRP A 442 -17.57 -4.62 -35.01
N ALA A 443 -18.64 -4.14 -34.38
CA ALA A 443 -20.00 -4.63 -34.59
C ALA A 443 -20.65 -4.16 -35.91
N THR A 444 -20.46 -2.89 -36.28
CA THR A 444 -21.32 -2.22 -37.30
C THR A 444 -20.59 -1.76 -38.56
N ARG A 445 -19.27 -1.98 -38.65
CA ARG A 445 -18.36 -1.44 -39.70
C ARG A 445 -18.24 0.09 -39.71
N ARG A 446 -18.99 0.82 -38.87
CA ARG A 446 -19.00 2.28 -38.82
C ARG A 446 -17.91 2.77 -37.89
N GLN A 447 -17.07 3.69 -38.38
CA GLN A 447 -16.04 4.35 -37.58
C GLN A 447 -16.67 5.53 -36.84
N ILE A 448 -16.96 5.34 -35.55
CA ILE A 448 -17.55 6.39 -34.70
C ILE A 448 -16.49 7.43 -34.31
N TYR A 449 -15.32 6.97 -33.84
CA TYR A 449 -14.33 7.87 -33.27
C TYR A 449 -13.71 8.81 -34.30
N CYS A 450 -13.01 8.26 -35.31
CA CYS A 450 -12.31 9.07 -36.31
C CYS A 450 -13.23 9.97 -37.14
N HIS A 451 -14.54 9.67 -37.24
CA HIS A 451 -15.46 10.47 -38.05
C HIS A 451 -16.37 11.40 -37.25
N GLN A 452 -16.74 11.04 -36.01
CA GLN A 452 -17.79 11.74 -35.25
C GLN A 452 -17.38 12.13 -33.83
N LEU A 453 -16.18 11.77 -33.37
CA LEU A 453 -15.67 12.19 -32.05
C LEU A 453 -14.33 12.94 -32.13
N CYS A 454 -13.42 12.56 -33.03
CA CYS A 454 -12.07 13.12 -33.04
C CYS A 454 -12.06 14.62 -33.44
N PRO A 455 -11.72 15.56 -32.53
CA PRO A 455 -11.67 16.99 -32.81
C PRO A 455 -10.47 17.36 -33.70
N HIS A 456 -9.35 16.63 -33.60
CA HIS A 456 -8.22 16.80 -34.51
C HIS A 456 -8.63 16.52 -35.96
N GLY A 457 -9.39 15.46 -36.21
CA GLY A 457 -9.95 15.17 -37.53
C GLY A 457 -10.94 16.24 -38.01
N ALA A 458 -11.82 16.72 -37.12
CA ALA A 458 -12.76 17.80 -37.43
C ALA A 458 -12.04 19.10 -37.84
N ALA A 459 -10.96 19.46 -37.13
CA ALA A 459 -10.13 20.61 -37.45
C ALA A 459 -9.42 20.47 -38.81
N GLN A 460 -8.85 19.29 -39.11
CA GLN A 460 -8.26 19.01 -40.43
C GLN A 460 -9.30 19.10 -41.57
N GLU A 461 -10.55 18.70 -41.33
CA GLU A 461 -11.63 18.80 -42.33
C GLU A 461 -11.98 20.27 -42.63
N TRP A 462 -11.89 21.16 -41.64
CA TRP A 462 -12.06 22.60 -41.86
C TRP A 462 -10.93 23.17 -42.72
N LEU A 463 -9.68 22.79 -42.45
CA LEU A 463 -8.52 23.22 -43.24
C LEU A 463 -8.59 22.71 -44.69
N GLY A 464 -9.15 21.51 -44.92
CA GLY A 464 -9.36 20.96 -46.27
C GLY A 464 -10.39 21.72 -47.13
N ARG A 465 -11.00 22.80 -46.63
CA ARG A 465 -11.92 23.66 -47.41
C ARG A 465 -11.18 24.64 -48.32
N PHE A 466 -9.88 24.86 -48.11
CA PHE A 466 -9.03 25.70 -48.95
C PHE A 466 -8.60 25.00 -50.25
N LYS A 467 -9.58 24.64 -51.10
CA LYS A 467 -9.38 23.82 -52.31
C LYS A 467 -8.31 24.34 -53.28
N LYS A 468 -8.02 25.65 -53.27
CA LYS A 468 -7.02 26.29 -54.15
C LYS A 468 -5.59 25.83 -53.85
N LEU A 469 -5.31 25.38 -52.63
CA LEU A 469 -3.98 24.96 -52.20
C LEU A 469 -3.72 23.45 -52.39
N HIS A 470 -4.71 22.69 -52.92
CA HIS A 470 -4.60 21.24 -52.97
C HIS A 470 -3.60 20.73 -54.01
N ILE A 471 -2.69 19.85 -53.56
CA ILE A 471 -1.69 19.19 -54.40
C ILE A 471 -2.11 17.74 -54.66
N ARG A 472 -1.90 17.24 -55.88
CA ARG A 472 -2.10 15.83 -56.22
C ARG A 472 -0.80 15.05 -55.98
N LEU A 473 -0.85 14.08 -55.08
CA LEU A 473 0.29 13.19 -54.81
C LEU A 473 0.37 12.06 -55.85
N PRO A 474 1.58 11.65 -56.27
CA PRO A 474 1.76 10.51 -57.16
C PRO A 474 1.30 9.20 -56.48
N LEU A 475 0.74 8.28 -57.27
CA LEU A 475 0.15 7.03 -56.77
C LEU A 475 1.14 6.17 -55.98
N SER A 476 2.41 6.13 -56.40
CA SER A 476 3.48 5.42 -55.70
C SER A 476 3.70 5.96 -54.29
N LEU A 477 3.77 7.28 -54.13
CA LEU A 477 3.94 7.93 -52.83
C LEU A 477 2.73 7.68 -51.92
N VAL A 478 1.51 7.76 -52.47
CA VAL A 478 0.28 7.44 -51.72
C VAL A 478 0.28 6.00 -51.22
N LYS A 479 0.85 5.05 -51.97
CA LYS A 479 0.96 3.64 -51.55
C LYS A 479 1.85 3.50 -50.31
N TYR A 480 3.02 4.14 -50.30
CA TYR A 480 3.95 4.11 -49.15
C TYR A 480 3.40 4.87 -47.94
N LEU A 481 2.86 6.07 -48.15
CA LEU A 481 2.27 6.88 -47.07
C LEU A 481 1.08 6.18 -46.40
N LYS A 482 0.35 5.31 -47.10
CA LYS A 482 -0.74 4.51 -46.50
C LYS A 482 -0.25 3.38 -45.58
N LEU A 483 1.01 2.98 -45.69
CA LEU A 483 1.63 1.97 -44.82
C LEU A 483 2.14 2.60 -43.52
N LEU A 484 2.54 3.88 -43.57
CA LEU A 484 3.15 4.60 -42.46
C LEU A 484 2.34 4.53 -41.14
N PRO A 485 1.00 4.70 -41.10
CA PRO A 485 0.24 4.60 -39.85
C PRO A 485 0.37 3.23 -39.16
N ALA A 486 0.44 2.14 -39.94
CA ALA A 486 0.58 0.80 -39.39
C ALA A 486 2.01 0.55 -38.89
N LEU A 487 3.02 1.10 -39.57
CA LEU A 487 4.41 1.04 -39.12
C LEU A 487 4.60 1.84 -37.83
N LEU A 488 4.03 3.03 -37.74
CA LEU A 488 4.04 3.85 -36.53
C LEU A 488 3.36 3.11 -35.36
N LEU A 489 2.19 2.51 -35.59
CA LEU A 489 1.51 1.70 -34.55
C LEU A 489 2.37 0.55 -34.04
N VAL A 490 3.01 -0.21 -34.93
CA VAL A 490 3.93 -1.30 -34.56
C VAL A 490 5.12 -0.74 -33.78
N ALA A 491 5.73 0.35 -34.24
CA ALA A 491 6.85 0.98 -33.56
C ALA A 491 6.45 1.45 -32.15
N THR A 492 5.30 2.10 -31.98
CA THR A 492 4.78 2.54 -30.68
C THR A 492 4.56 1.35 -29.73
N ILE A 493 4.00 0.23 -30.20
CA ILE A 493 3.80 -0.97 -29.36
C ILE A 493 5.15 -1.59 -28.97
N VAL A 494 6.10 -1.71 -29.91
CA VAL A 494 7.43 -2.26 -29.63
C VAL A 494 8.20 -1.38 -28.66
N VAL A 495 8.16 -0.05 -28.82
CA VAL A 495 8.73 0.89 -27.86
C VAL A 495 8.06 0.73 -26.50
N GLY A 496 6.74 0.56 -26.44
CA GLY A 496 6.02 0.34 -25.19
C GLY A 496 6.36 -0.98 -24.49
N LEU A 497 6.78 -2.01 -25.23
CA LEU A 497 7.24 -3.30 -24.70
C LEU A 497 8.71 -3.25 -24.22
N ILE A 498 9.58 -2.56 -24.96
CA ILE A 498 11.01 -2.44 -24.62
C ILE A 498 11.25 -1.40 -23.54
N ARG A 499 10.51 -0.29 -23.57
CA ARG A 499 10.59 0.83 -22.62
C ARG A 499 9.19 1.13 -22.05
N PRO A 500 8.75 0.38 -21.02
CA PRO A 500 7.43 0.56 -20.42
C PRO A 500 7.19 1.95 -19.83
N HIS A 501 8.25 2.69 -19.48
CA HIS A 501 8.19 4.05 -18.96
C HIS A 501 8.30 5.15 -20.05
N PHE A 502 8.42 4.79 -21.32
CA PHE A 502 8.43 5.78 -22.40
C PHE A 502 7.03 6.38 -22.59
N ASP A 503 6.97 7.71 -22.69
CA ASP A 503 5.73 8.41 -22.99
C ASP A 503 5.35 8.22 -24.46
N LEU A 504 4.23 7.54 -24.67
CA LEU A 504 3.70 7.29 -26.00
C LEU A 504 2.87 8.48 -26.51
N ALA A 505 2.56 9.46 -25.65
CA ALA A 505 1.79 10.65 -26.04
C ALA A 505 2.62 11.58 -26.94
N ALA A 506 3.94 11.63 -26.74
CA ALA A 506 4.89 12.31 -27.62
C ALA A 506 4.86 11.82 -29.08
N LEU A 507 4.23 10.68 -29.37
CA LEU A 507 4.14 10.10 -30.72
C LEU A 507 2.81 10.44 -31.44
N GLU A 508 1.90 11.19 -30.81
CA GLU A 508 0.61 11.59 -31.38
C GLU A 508 0.25 13.06 -31.04
N PRO A 509 -0.56 13.75 -31.85
CA PRO A 509 -0.88 15.17 -31.67
C PRO A 509 -1.99 15.43 -30.65
N PHE A 510 -2.47 14.40 -29.94
CA PHE A 510 -3.71 14.51 -29.16
C PHE A 510 -3.51 15.34 -27.89
N ASP A 511 -2.36 15.24 -27.24
CA ASP A 511 -2.03 16.02 -26.06
C ASP A 511 -1.87 17.52 -26.34
N ALA A 512 -1.71 17.91 -27.62
CA ALA A 512 -1.72 19.31 -28.02
C ALA A 512 -3.09 20.00 -27.80
N TRP A 513 -4.16 19.25 -27.55
CA TRP A 513 -5.49 19.79 -27.24
C TRP A 513 -5.68 20.10 -25.76
N ALA A 514 -4.83 19.57 -24.88
CA ALA A 514 -4.83 19.93 -23.46
C ALA A 514 -4.19 21.32 -23.31
N LEU A 515 -5.00 22.37 -23.12
CA LEU A 515 -4.54 23.75 -22.99
C LEU A 515 -3.65 24.00 -21.75
N ARG A 516 -3.51 23.01 -20.86
CA ARG A 516 -2.64 23.04 -19.67
C ARG A 516 -1.60 21.94 -19.81
N GLY A 517 -0.33 22.31 -20.01
CA GLY A 517 0.80 21.35 -20.02
C GLY A 517 1.11 20.72 -21.38
N VAL A 518 1.18 21.52 -22.45
CA VAL A 518 1.44 21.03 -23.82
C VAL A 518 2.83 20.40 -23.94
N VAL A 519 2.88 19.13 -24.37
CA VAL A 519 4.13 18.47 -24.79
C VAL A 519 4.58 19.04 -26.14
N LEU A 520 5.77 19.62 -26.21
CA LEU A 520 6.29 20.28 -27.42
C LEU A 520 6.25 19.36 -28.65
N ALA A 521 6.61 18.09 -28.49
CA ALA A 521 6.57 17.10 -29.57
C ALA A 521 5.15 16.91 -30.13
N ALA A 522 4.15 16.75 -29.26
CA ALA A 522 2.74 16.62 -29.67
C ALA A 522 2.25 17.88 -30.41
N ALA A 523 2.62 19.07 -29.94
CA ALA A 523 2.31 20.34 -30.60
C ALA A 523 2.94 20.45 -31.99
N VAL A 524 4.21 20.06 -32.14
CA VAL A 524 4.91 20.04 -33.43
C VAL A 524 4.23 19.08 -34.41
N ILE A 525 3.89 17.86 -33.97
CA ILE A 525 3.18 16.88 -34.79
C ILE A 525 1.80 17.43 -35.21
N ALA A 526 1.07 18.07 -34.28
CA ALA A 526 -0.22 18.69 -34.57
C ALA A 526 -0.08 19.81 -35.61
N GLY A 527 0.90 20.70 -35.43
CA GLY A 527 1.20 21.81 -36.33
C GLY A 527 1.57 21.34 -37.74
N ILE A 528 2.49 20.37 -37.85
CA ILE A 528 2.86 19.74 -39.14
C ILE A 528 1.62 19.09 -39.78
N GLY A 529 0.82 18.38 -39.01
CA GLY A 529 -0.42 17.74 -39.46
C GLY A 529 -1.43 18.75 -40.03
N PHE A 530 -1.63 19.88 -39.36
CA PHE A 530 -2.50 20.97 -39.82
C PHE A 530 -1.96 21.67 -41.06
N LEU A 531 -0.67 22.01 -41.10
CA LEU A 531 -0.02 22.61 -42.27
C LEU A 531 -0.13 21.69 -43.49
N ALA A 532 0.18 20.40 -43.34
CA ALA A 532 0.03 19.43 -44.41
C ALA A 532 -1.43 19.30 -44.89
N SER A 533 -2.41 19.54 -44.01
CA SER A 533 -3.84 19.45 -44.34
C SER A 533 -4.36 20.57 -45.23
N LEU A 534 -3.64 21.70 -45.31
CA LEU A 534 -3.92 22.77 -46.26
C LEU A 534 -3.67 22.31 -47.71
N PHE A 535 -2.68 21.45 -47.91
CA PHE A 535 -2.29 20.96 -49.24
C PHE A 535 -2.88 19.58 -49.58
N VAL A 536 -3.03 18.72 -48.57
CA VAL A 536 -3.54 17.36 -48.73
C VAL A 536 -4.63 17.13 -47.70
N PRO A 537 -5.92 17.09 -48.09
CA PRO A 537 -7.02 16.97 -47.15
C PRO A 537 -6.84 15.80 -46.18
N MET A 538 -7.00 16.08 -44.88
CA MET A 538 -6.85 15.10 -43.80
C MET A 538 -5.48 14.43 -43.75
N ALA A 539 -4.39 15.15 -44.10
CA ALA A 539 -3.04 14.58 -44.25
C ALA A 539 -2.64 13.67 -43.09
N TYR A 540 -2.63 14.20 -41.85
CA TYR A 540 -2.30 13.42 -40.65
C TYR A 540 -3.27 12.25 -40.40
N CYS A 541 -4.59 12.49 -40.31
CA CYS A 541 -5.59 11.42 -40.15
C CYS A 541 -5.48 10.31 -41.21
N ARG A 542 -5.00 10.60 -42.42
CA ARG A 542 -4.90 9.65 -43.53
C ARG A 542 -3.56 8.90 -43.57
N PHE A 543 -2.46 9.56 -43.24
CA PHE A 543 -1.10 9.06 -43.49
C PHE A 543 -0.22 9.00 -42.24
N GLY A 544 -0.59 9.62 -41.13
CA GLY A 544 0.25 9.75 -39.93
C GLY A 544 -0.35 9.30 -38.61
N CYS A 545 -1.63 8.91 -38.56
CA CYS A 545 -2.35 8.63 -37.30
C CYS A 545 -2.30 7.14 -36.89
N PRO A 546 -1.48 6.74 -35.90
CA PRO A 546 -1.37 5.34 -35.50
C PRO A 546 -2.58 4.86 -34.66
N THR A 547 -3.22 5.71 -33.84
CA THR A 547 -4.54 5.44 -33.25
C THR A 547 -5.58 5.12 -34.32
N GLY A 548 -5.59 5.88 -35.42
CA GLY A 548 -6.47 5.62 -36.57
C GLY A 548 -6.19 4.27 -37.23
N ALA A 549 -4.92 3.85 -37.29
CA ALA A 549 -4.54 2.51 -37.78
C ALA A 549 -5.05 1.40 -36.86
N LEU A 550 -4.97 1.56 -35.54
CA LEU A 550 -5.50 0.64 -34.54
C LEU A 550 -7.01 0.45 -34.69
N LEU A 551 -7.78 1.55 -34.74
CA LEU A 551 -9.23 1.49 -34.91
C LEU A 551 -9.65 0.92 -36.27
N LYS A 552 -8.82 1.12 -37.30
CA LYS A 552 -9.02 0.52 -38.63
C LYS A 552 -8.71 -0.98 -38.63
N PHE A 553 -7.76 -1.46 -37.81
CA PHE A 553 -7.45 -2.88 -37.68
C PHE A 553 -8.68 -3.65 -37.21
N ILE A 554 -9.35 -3.19 -36.14
CA ILE A 554 -10.55 -3.83 -35.55
C ILE A 554 -11.79 -3.78 -36.46
N ARG A 555 -11.86 -2.80 -37.35
CA ARG A 555 -13.02 -2.55 -38.21
C ARG A 555 -13.42 -3.78 -39.04
N THR A 556 -14.70 -4.10 -39.00
CA THR A 556 -15.30 -5.12 -39.87
C THR A 556 -15.53 -4.62 -41.30
N THR A 557 -15.27 -5.49 -42.27
CA THR A 557 -15.54 -5.20 -43.70
C THR A 557 -16.75 -5.96 -44.23
N GLY A 558 -17.15 -7.05 -43.55
CA GLY A 558 -18.44 -7.71 -43.76
C GLY A 558 -18.41 -9.21 -43.91
N SER A 559 -19.24 -9.73 -44.80
CA SER A 559 -19.28 -11.17 -45.16
C SER A 559 -18.05 -11.61 -45.96
N GLY A 560 -17.27 -10.67 -46.49
CA GLY A 560 -16.02 -10.92 -47.20
C GLY A 560 -14.74 -10.76 -46.37
N ASP A 561 -14.85 -10.64 -45.04
CA ASP A 561 -13.68 -10.55 -44.15
C ASP A 561 -12.82 -11.83 -44.28
N ARG A 562 -11.58 -11.67 -44.73
CA ARG A 562 -10.57 -12.74 -44.88
C ARG A 562 -9.29 -12.35 -44.16
N PHE A 563 -8.52 -13.35 -43.70
CA PHE A 563 -7.16 -13.13 -43.22
C PHE A 563 -6.32 -12.48 -44.32
N GLY A 564 -5.62 -11.41 -43.98
CA GLY A 564 -4.76 -10.67 -44.88
C GLY A 564 -3.49 -10.16 -44.20
N LEU A 565 -2.78 -9.26 -44.89
CA LEU A 565 -1.48 -8.72 -44.42
C LEU A 565 -1.56 -8.06 -43.03
N ARG A 566 -2.66 -7.37 -42.71
CA ARG A 566 -2.85 -6.77 -41.38
C ARG A 566 -2.93 -7.83 -40.28
N ASP A 567 -3.46 -9.01 -40.60
CA ASP A 567 -3.67 -10.07 -39.63
C ASP A 567 -2.34 -10.81 -39.39
N ALA A 568 -1.61 -11.11 -40.46
CA ALA A 568 -0.24 -11.64 -40.40
C ALA A 568 0.72 -10.71 -39.63
N GLY A 569 0.60 -9.39 -39.83
CA GLY A 569 1.38 -8.40 -39.09
C GLY A 569 1.14 -8.44 -37.58
N ALA A 570 -0.11 -8.66 -37.14
CA ALA A 570 -0.40 -8.76 -35.70
C ALA A 570 0.14 -10.07 -35.10
N VAL A 571 0.09 -11.19 -35.84
CA VAL A 571 0.72 -12.45 -35.39
C VAL A 571 2.22 -12.26 -35.18
N LEU A 572 2.90 -11.63 -36.13
CA LEU A 572 4.33 -11.32 -36.01
C LEU A 572 4.61 -10.43 -34.79
N LEU A 573 3.80 -9.38 -34.59
CA LEU A 573 3.94 -8.48 -33.45
C LEU A 573 3.76 -9.22 -32.12
N LEU A 574 2.78 -10.12 -32.02
CA LEU A 574 2.56 -10.94 -30.82
C LEU A 574 3.70 -11.92 -30.57
N ALA A 575 4.27 -12.51 -31.61
CA ALA A 575 5.44 -13.38 -31.50
C ALA A 575 6.66 -12.60 -30.99
N VAL A 576 6.95 -11.44 -31.60
CA VAL A 576 8.04 -10.56 -31.16
C VAL A 576 7.82 -10.08 -29.73
N GLY A 577 6.60 -9.63 -29.39
CA GLY A 577 6.28 -9.16 -28.04
C GLY A 577 6.36 -10.26 -26.99
N SER A 578 5.91 -11.48 -27.32
CA SER A 578 6.06 -12.64 -26.44
C SER A 578 7.53 -12.99 -26.23
N SER A 579 8.35 -12.95 -27.29
CA SER A 579 9.80 -13.11 -27.14
C SER A 579 10.40 -12.03 -26.24
N ILE A 580 10.01 -10.77 -26.34
CA ILE A 580 10.52 -9.70 -25.46
C ILE A 580 10.12 -9.94 -23.99
N VAL A 581 8.86 -10.28 -23.73
CA VAL A 581 8.33 -10.44 -22.36
C VAL A 581 8.82 -11.73 -21.69
N PHE A 582 8.85 -12.84 -22.43
CA PHE A 582 9.14 -14.18 -21.92
C PHE A 582 10.57 -14.66 -22.24
N TRP A 583 11.44 -13.83 -22.82
CA TRP A 583 12.85 -14.23 -22.98
C TRP A 583 13.43 -14.55 -21.60
N PRO A 584 13.95 -15.76 -21.37
CA PRO A 584 14.64 -16.09 -20.14
C PRO A 584 15.91 -15.26 -20.09
N SER A 585 15.92 -14.25 -19.22
CA SER A 585 17.15 -13.58 -18.83
C SER A 585 17.99 -14.61 -18.09
N THR A 586 19.00 -15.18 -18.75
CA THR A 586 19.89 -16.22 -18.22
C THR A 586 20.82 -15.75 -17.10
N HIS A 587 20.55 -14.60 -16.48
CA HIS A 587 21.28 -14.07 -15.33
C HIS A 587 20.29 -13.51 -14.31
N ALA A 588 19.67 -14.41 -13.55
CA ALA A 588 19.22 -14.19 -12.18
C ALA A 588 18.55 -15.48 -11.71
N ALA A 589 19.35 -16.41 -11.20
CA ALA A 589 18.86 -17.29 -10.15
C ALA A 589 18.65 -16.41 -8.91
N ALA A 590 17.55 -15.65 -8.90
CA ALA A 590 17.07 -14.96 -7.73
C ALA A 590 15.99 -15.85 -7.13
N SER A 591 16.21 -16.26 -5.88
CA SER A 591 15.19 -16.81 -5.00
C SER A 591 13.88 -16.08 -5.24
N VAL A 592 12.84 -16.83 -5.60
CA VAL A 592 11.47 -16.33 -5.52
C VAL A 592 11.30 -15.83 -4.09
N ALA A 593 11.20 -14.51 -3.91
CA ALA A 593 10.80 -13.94 -2.64
C ALA A 593 9.38 -14.44 -2.39
N GLU A 594 9.26 -15.51 -1.60
CA GLU A 594 7.97 -16.04 -1.17
C GLU A 594 7.19 -14.89 -0.53
N SER A 595 5.97 -14.66 -1.02
CA SER A 595 5.08 -13.65 -0.48
C SER A 595 5.01 -13.81 1.04
N THR A 596 5.40 -12.76 1.77
CA THR A 596 5.34 -12.74 3.23
C THR A 596 3.98 -12.21 3.65
N VAL A 597 3.26 -13.00 4.44
CA VAL A 597 2.01 -12.59 5.09
C VAL A 597 2.34 -12.12 6.49
N GLU A 598 1.80 -10.97 6.90
CA GLU A 598 2.00 -10.38 8.21
C GLU A 598 0.66 -10.32 8.97
N LEU A 599 0.65 -10.82 10.19
CA LEU A 599 -0.48 -10.88 11.11
C LEU A 599 -0.06 -10.16 12.39
N HIS A 600 -0.95 -9.39 13.01
CA HIS A 600 -0.60 -8.65 14.22
C HIS A 600 -1.83 -8.43 15.12
N GLY A 601 -1.57 -8.06 16.37
CA GLY A 601 -2.58 -7.71 17.34
C GLY A 601 -1.98 -7.30 18.67
N THR A 602 -2.81 -7.30 19.72
CA THR A 602 -2.40 -7.01 21.09
C THR A 602 -2.57 -8.23 21.99
N CYS A 603 -1.71 -8.38 23.00
CA CYS A 603 -1.80 -9.40 24.04
C CYS A 603 -0.90 -9.04 25.22
N PHE A 604 -1.21 -9.50 26.44
CA PHE A 604 -0.35 -9.37 27.63
C PHE A 604 0.07 -7.92 27.96
N GLY A 605 -0.73 -6.92 27.58
CA GLY A 605 -0.37 -5.50 27.74
C GLY A 605 0.64 -4.96 26.71
N THR A 606 0.95 -5.73 25.67
CA THR A 606 1.86 -5.39 24.57
C THR A 606 1.28 -5.80 23.20
N THR A 607 2.08 -5.80 22.15
CA THR A 607 1.74 -6.22 20.79
C THR A 607 2.35 -7.57 20.42
N TRP A 608 1.71 -8.29 19.50
CA TRP A 608 2.30 -9.45 18.83
C TRP A 608 2.28 -9.27 17.31
N ASN A 609 3.25 -9.87 16.63
CA ASN A 609 3.40 -9.90 15.19
C ASN A 609 3.84 -11.30 14.73
N VAL A 610 3.24 -11.83 13.67
CA VAL A 610 3.64 -13.07 13.00
C VAL A 610 3.83 -12.80 11.52
N LYS A 611 5.04 -13.03 11.03
CA LYS A 611 5.38 -13.03 9.61
C LYS A 611 5.55 -14.46 9.14
N THR A 612 4.86 -14.87 8.08
CA THR A 612 5.02 -16.20 7.48
C THR A 612 5.30 -16.09 5.99
N ARG A 613 6.23 -16.91 5.48
CA ARG A 613 6.52 -17.03 4.04
C ARG A 613 5.80 -18.27 3.51
N GLY A 614 5.06 -18.08 2.41
CA GLY A 614 4.30 -19.16 1.76
C GLY A 614 2.80 -18.88 1.70
N GLU A 615 2.04 -19.83 1.14
CA GLU A 615 0.60 -19.68 0.94
C GLU A 615 -0.18 -19.86 2.26
N VAL A 616 -0.95 -18.84 2.63
CA VAL A 616 -1.93 -18.88 3.71
C VAL A 616 -3.32 -18.88 3.10
N LYS A 617 -4.03 -20.01 3.18
CA LYS A 617 -5.36 -20.18 2.55
C LYS A 617 -6.41 -19.19 3.04
N ASP A 618 -6.41 -18.92 4.34
CA ASP A 618 -7.35 -18.02 5.01
C ASP A 618 -6.61 -17.22 6.09
N ILE A 619 -6.20 -16.01 5.72
CA ILE A 619 -5.45 -15.08 6.57
C ILE A 619 -6.28 -14.67 7.79
N ALA A 620 -7.57 -14.39 7.58
CA ALA A 620 -8.46 -13.93 8.64
C ALA A 620 -8.71 -15.05 9.69
N ALA A 621 -8.96 -16.28 9.23
CA ALA A 621 -9.12 -17.41 10.14
C ALA A 621 -7.84 -17.73 10.91
N LEU A 622 -6.67 -17.62 10.28
CA LEU A 622 -5.39 -17.81 10.96
C LEU A 622 -5.16 -16.73 12.02
N GLN A 623 -5.35 -15.45 11.68
CA GLN A 623 -5.22 -14.34 12.63
C GLN A 623 -6.15 -14.52 13.84
N GLN A 624 -7.42 -14.86 13.59
CA GLN A 624 -8.39 -15.09 14.65
C GLN A 624 -7.97 -16.25 15.56
N ARG A 625 -7.43 -17.35 15.01
CA ARG A 625 -6.94 -18.48 15.80
C ARG A 625 -5.74 -18.10 16.67
N LEU A 626 -4.77 -17.36 16.13
CA LEU A 626 -3.61 -16.88 16.89
C LEU A 626 -4.05 -15.93 18.03
N ALA A 627 -4.93 -14.97 17.73
CA ALA A 627 -5.48 -14.06 18.74
C ALA A 627 -6.27 -14.80 19.83
N THR A 628 -7.08 -15.80 19.45
CA THR A 628 -7.87 -16.61 20.40
C THR A 628 -6.95 -17.40 21.35
N GLU A 629 -5.82 -17.89 20.86
CA GLU A 629 -4.86 -18.61 21.70
C GLU A 629 -4.18 -17.69 22.72
N LEU A 630 -3.75 -16.50 22.30
CA LEU A 630 -3.18 -15.52 23.22
C LEU A 630 -4.21 -15.06 24.26
N GLU A 631 -5.46 -14.86 23.85
CA GLU A 631 -6.58 -14.54 24.74
C GLU A 631 -6.84 -15.68 25.74
N ARG A 632 -6.81 -16.94 25.30
CA ARG A 632 -6.94 -18.12 26.16
C ARG A 632 -5.83 -18.17 27.21
N ILE A 633 -4.58 -17.94 26.80
CA ILE A 633 -3.42 -17.88 27.70
C ILE A 633 -3.61 -16.72 28.68
N GLU A 634 -3.90 -15.52 28.20
CA GLU A 634 -4.07 -14.35 29.07
C GLU A 634 -5.20 -14.55 30.08
N SER A 635 -6.32 -15.16 29.67
CA SER A 635 -7.45 -15.47 30.55
C SER A 635 -7.13 -16.45 31.67
N ASN A 636 -6.07 -17.26 31.56
CA ASN A 636 -5.69 -18.24 32.58
C ASN A 636 -4.45 -17.83 33.37
N PHE A 637 -3.46 -17.23 32.72
CA PHE A 637 -2.12 -17.03 33.24
C PHE A 637 -1.89 -15.62 33.78
N SER A 638 -2.64 -14.62 33.30
CA SER A 638 -2.41 -13.21 33.66
C SER A 638 -2.87 -12.90 35.08
N HIS A 639 -1.98 -12.36 35.91
CA HIS A 639 -2.34 -11.84 37.24
C HIS A 639 -3.01 -10.45 37.19
N TRP A 640 -3.14 -9.84 35.99
CA TRP A 640 -3.86 -8.59 35.76
C TRP A 640 -5.35 -8.81 35.51
N ARG A 641 -5.75 -10.00 35.04
CA ARG A 641 -7.14 -10.35 34.81
C ARG A 641 -7.77 -10.92 36.07
N SER A 642 -8.78 -10.24 36.59
CA SER A 642 -9.44 -10.60 37.87
C SER A 642 -9.96 -12.03 37.92
N ASN A 643 -10.38 -12.59 36.77
CA ASN A 643 -10.99 -13.91 36.68
C ASN A 643 -10.02 -15.02 36.24
N SER A 644 -8.71 -14.77 36.14
CA SER A 644 -7.75 -15.79 35.71
C SER A 644 -7.47 -16.85 36.77
N ALA A 645 -6.93 -18.00 36.36
CA ALA A 645 -6.53 -19.03 37.30
C ALA A 645 -5.43 -18.50 38.24
N THR A 646 -4.42 -17.81 37.70
CA THR A 646 -3.37 -17.15 38.47
C THR A 646 -3.94 -16.16 39.50
N SER A 647 -4.89 -15.30 39.11
CA SER A 647 -5.52 -14.33 40.03
C SER A 647 -6.34 -15.02 41.11
N ARG A 648 -7.04 -16.12 40.79
CA ARG A 648 -7.75 -16.93 41.80
C ARG A 648 -6.79 -17.56 42.80
N PHE A 649 -5.66 -18.11 42.34
CA PHE A 649 -4.62 -18.65 43.21
C PHE A 649 -4.01 -17.56 44.11
N ASN A 650 -3.74 -16.38 43.56
CA ASN A 650 -3.22 -15.23 44.30
C ASN A 650 -4.21 -14.74 45.37
N ALA A 651 -5.51 -14.72 45.05
CA ALA A 651 -6.57 -14.29 45.97
C ALA A 651 -6.88 -15.32 47.06
N ALA A 652 -6.67 -16.61 46.81
CA ALA A 652 -6.94 -17.67 47.78
C ALA A 652 -6.07 -17.50 49.03
N ARG A 653 -6.67 -17.58 50.22
CA ARG A 653 -5.95 -17.48 51.52
C ARG A 653 -5.63 -18.85 52.14
N THR A 654 -5.88 -19.94 51.42
CA THR A 654 -5.57 -21.31 51.89
C THR A 654 -4.12 -21.67 51.63
N THR A 655 -3.57 -22.54 52.50
CA THR A 655 -2.27 -23.21 52.32
C THR A 655 -2.42 -24.70 51.96
N GLN A 656 -3.66 -25.16 51.76
CA GLN A 656 -3.94 -26.48 51.21
C GLN A 656 -3.68 -26.49 49.69
N PRO A 657 -3.41 -27.66 49.08
CA PRO A 657 -3.29 -27.79 47.63
C PRO A 657 -4.56 -27.29 46.92
N ILE A 658 -4.37 -26.51 45.86
CA ILE A 658 -5.44 -25.96 45.00
C ILE A 658 -5.29 -26.60 43.63
N GLU A 659 -6.36 -27.21 43.13
CA GLU A 659 -6.41 -27.72 41.75
C GLU A 659 -6.34 -26.57 40.74
N MET A 660 -5.49 -26.74 39.73
CA MET A 660 -5.20 -25.72 38.72
C MET A 660 -5.12 -26.36 37.34
N PRO A 661 -5.29 -25.57 36.25
CA PRO A 661 -5.11 -26.10 34.90
C PRO A 661 -3.71 -26.74 34.75
N GLU A 662 -3.67 -27.96 34.21
CA GLU A 662 -2.43 -28.74 34.03
C GLU A 662 -1.31 -27.93 33.35
N GLU A 663 -1.66 -27.20 32.29
CA GLU A 663 -0.72 -26.36 31.54
C GLU A 663 -0.04 -25.31 32.43
N LEU A 664 -0.80 -24.68 33.33
CA LEU A 664 -0.30 -23.68 34.26
C LEU A 664 0.61 -24.31 35.33
N VAL A 665 0.23 -25.48 35.87
CA VAL A 665 1.04 -26.21 36.85
C VAL A 665 2.39 -26.63 36.24
N ARG A 666 2.38 -27.10 34.99
CA ARG A 666 3.61 -27.47 34.27
C ARG A 666 4.53 -26.27 34.03
N LEU A 667 3.97 -25.13 33.60
CA LEU A 667 4.78 -23.91 33.42
C LEU A 667 5.37 -23.43 34.76
N ILE A 668 4.58 -23.45 35.84
CA ILE A 668 5.07 -23.08 37.17
C ILE A 668 6.14 -24.05 37.67
N ALA A 669 6.02 -25.35 37.41
CA ALA A 669 7.07 -26.31 37.74
C ALA A 669 8.39 -25.99 37.01
N GLN A 670 8.33 -25.56 35.74
CA GLN A 670 9.51 -25.07 35.00
C GLN A 670 10.08 -23.79 35.63
N CYS A 671 9.23 -22.85 36.05
CA CYS A 671 9.65 -21.65 36.76
C CYS A 671 10.37 -21.97 38.07
N LEU A 672 9.85 -22.91 38.87
CA LEU A 672 10.47 -23.32 40.13
C LEU A 672 11.83 -23.99 39.92
N GLU A 673 11.98 -24.76 38.85
CA GLU A 673 13.27 -25.33 38.47
C GLU A 673 14.27 -24.24 38.06
N MET A 674 13.83 -23.24 37.30
CA MET A 674 14.66 -22.07 37.00
C MET A 674 15.08 -21.34 38.28
N SER A 675 14.13 -21.10 39.20
CA SER A 675 14.43 -20.51 40.50
C SER A 675 15.49 -21.28 41.27
N ARG A 676 15.41 -22.62 41.26
CA ARG A 676 16.40 -23.48 41.91
C ARG A 676 17.78 -23.38 41.25
N ILE A 677 17.86 -23.36 39.92
CA ILE A 677 19.13 -23.26 39.17
C ILE A 677 19.78 -21.90 39.37
N SER A 678 18.97 -20.84 39.46
CA SER A 678 19.43 -19.46 39.62
C SER A 678 19.60 -19.00 41.06
N ASP A 679 19.49 -19.92 42.03
CA ASP A 679 19.46 -19.62 43.46
C ASP A 679 18.46 -18.50 43.83
N GLY A 680 17.28 -18.49 43.20
CA GLY A 680 16.23 -17.50 43.46
C GLY A 680 16.36 -16.17 42.71
N ALA A 681 17.35 -15.97 41.84
CA ALA A 681 17.41 -14.77 41.00
C ALA A 681 16.20 -14.65 40.04
N PHE A 682 15.73 -15.78 39.51
CA PHE A 682 14.41 -15.90 38.89
C PHE A 682 13.41 -16.36 39.94
N ASP A 683 12.39 -15.56 40.23
CA ASP A 683 11.35 -15.95 41.19
C ASP A 683 10.01 -15.38 40.76
N ILE A 684 9.06 -16.26 40.43
CA ILE A 684 7.71 -15.86 40.03
C ILE A 684 6.86 -15.40 41.22
N THR A 685 7.31 -15.59 42.46
CA THR A 685 6.57 -15.20 43.68
C THR A 685 6.81 -13.73 44.08
N VAL A 686 7.56 -12.98 43.26
CA VAL A 686 7.92 -11.57 43.48
C VAL A 686 6.76 -10.60 43.29
N ALA A 687 5.59 -11.09 42.87
CA ALA A 687 4.41 -10.29 42.57
C ALA A 687 4.08 -9.22 43.65
N PRO A 688 4.13 -9.51 44.97
CA PRO A 688 3.87 -8.50 45.99
C PRO A 688 4.89 -7.35 45.98
N LEU A 689 6.16 -7.64 45.70
CA LEU A 689 7.23 -6.64 45.62
C LEU A 689 7.09 -5.82 44.34
N VAL A 690 6.91 -6.47 43.19
CA VAL A 690 6.68 -5.79 41.89
C VAL A 690 5.51 -4.82 41.98
N LYS A 691 4.41 -5.23 42.64
CA LYS A 691 3.26 -4.37 42.91
C LYS A 691 3.60 -3.20 43.81
N ALA A 692 4.34 -3.41 44.91
CA ALA A 692 4.73 -2.34 45.82
C ALA A 692 5.61 -1.27 45.15
N TRP A 693 6.39 -1.66 44.14
CA TRP A 693 7.21 -0.75 43.33
C TRP A 693 6.45 -0.10 42.14
N GLY A 694 5.16 -0.41 41.96
CA GLY A 694 4.28 0.24 40.98
C GLY A 694 4.16 -0.43 39.61
N PHE A 695 4.76 -1.62 39.44
CA PHE A 695 4.74 -2.34 38.17
C PHE A 695 3.71 -3.47 38.11
N GLY A 696 2.93 -3.66 39.18
CA GLY A 696 1.88 -4.67 39.26
C GLY A 696 0.45 -4.09 39.21
N PRO A 697 -0.58 -4.95 39.29
CA PRO A 697 -1.98 -4.54 39.28
C PRO A 697 -2.32 -3.60 40.44
N GLY A 698 -2.91 -2.45 40.12
CA GLY A 698 -3.26 -1.40 41.08
C GLY A 698 -2.69 -0.02 40.74
N GLY A 699 -1.82 0.07 39.72
CA GLY A 699 -1.23 1.33 39.25
C GLY A 699 -0.03 1.76 40.09
N VAL A 700 0.50 2.95 39.77
CA VAL A 700 1.70 3.49 40.41
C VAL A 700 1.37 4.05 41.79
N PRO A 701 1.96 3.53 42.88
CA PRO A 701 1.76 4.08 44.22
C PRO A 701 2.35 5.49 44.32
N PRO A 702 1.83 6.34 45.24
CA PRO A 702 2.26 7.73 45.38
C PRO A 702 3.71 7.87 45.84
N HIS A 703 4.26 6.87 46.53
CA HIS A 703 5.61 6.84 47.07
C HIS A 703 6.23 5.46 46.87
N ALA A 704 7.57 5.40 46.81
CA ALA A 704 8.30 4.14 46.86
C ALA A 704 8.06 3.45 48.24
N PRO A 705 8.08 2.10 48.29
CA PRO A 705 7.84 1.39 49.54
C PRO A 705 8.96 1.65 50.55
N THR A 706 8.61 1.66 51.83
CA THR A 706 9.60 1.79 52.91
C THR A 706 10.37 0.48 53.11
N GLU A 707 11.54 0.54 53.76
CA GLU A 707 12.33 -0.65 54.08
C GLU A 707 11.53 -1.67 54.92
N ASP A 708 10.70 -1.19 55.85
CA ASP A 708 9.80 -2.04 56.64
C ASP A 708 8.72 -2.71 55.78
N GLU A 709 8.19 -2.01 54.78
CA GLU A 709 7.23 -2.58 53.83
C GLU A 709 7.87 -3.65 52.96
N VAL A 710 9.08 -3.40 52.45
CA VAL A 710 9.87 -4.37 51.69
C VAL A 710 10.19 -5.60 52.55
N ALA A 711 10.66 -5.41 53.78
CA ALA A 711 10.94 -6.50 54.71
C ALA A 711 9.70 -7.34 55.02
N ARG A 712 8.55 -6.70 55.22
CA ARG A 712 7.27 -7.39 55.41
C ARG A 712 6.90 -8.23 54.19
N LEU A 713 6.98 -7.67 52.98
CA LEU A 713 6.63 -8.38 51.74
C LEU A 713 7.57 -9.58 51.51
N ARG A 714 8.87 -9.41 51.76
CA ARG A 714 9.87 -10.49 51.66
C ARG A 714 9.62 -11.64 52.62
N SER A 715 8.97 -11.41 53.76
CA SER A 715 8.65 -12.50 54.70
C SER A 715 7.77 -13.60 54.06
N PHE A 716 6.98 -13.27 53.04
CA PHE A 716 6.09 -14.21 52.36
C PHE A 716 6.30 -14.35 50.84
N THR A 717 7.24 -13.61 50.24
CA THR A 717 7.81 -13.89 48.91
C THR A 717 8.95 -14.91 49.03
N GLY A 718 9.07 -15.81 48.06
CA GLY A 718 10.12 -16.82 47.97
C GLY A 718 9.64 -18.08 47.25
N TRP A 719 10.34 -18.50 46.20
CA TRP A 719 10.00 -19.68 45.39
C TRP A 719 9.92 -20.97 46.22
N GLU A 720 10.71 -21.12 47.29
CA GLU A 720 10.67 -22.26 48.21
C GLU A 720 9.34 -22.40 48.98
N LYS A 721 8.53 -21.34 48.99
CA LYS A 721 7.20 -21.30 49.61
C LYS A 721 6.09 -21.74 48.66
N LEU A 722 6.41 -22.03 47.40
CA LEU A 722 5.49 -22.53 46.38
C LEU A 722 5.86 -23.97 45.97
N LYS A 723 4.85 -24.84 45.91
CA LYS A 723 4.98 -26.21 45.41
C LYS A 723 4.03 -26.45 44.25
N ALA A 724 4.52 -27.14 43.22
CA ALA A 724 3.72 -27.61 42.10
C ALA A 724 3.75 -29.14 42.05
N ASP A 725 2.58 -29.77 42.04
CA ASP A 725 2.43 -31.20 41.83
C ASP A 725 1.81 -31.43 40.44
N THR A 726 2.64 -31.85 39.49
CA THR A 726 2.25 -32.11 38.10
C THR A 726 1.47 -33.40 37.91
N ASN A 727 1.48 -34.33 38.88
CA ASN A 727 0.68 -35.56 38.81
C ASN A 727 -0.75 -35.29 39.27
N ALA A 728 -0.91 -34.50 40.34
CA ALA A 728 -2.20 -34.11 40.87
C ALA A 728 -2.78 -32.84 40.22
N ASN A 729 -2.00 -32.13 39.39
CA ASN A 729 -2.32 -30.81 38.84
C ASN A 729 -2.72 -29.79 39.93
N THR A 730 -1.91 -29.73 41.00
CA THR A 730 -2.16 -28.81 42.11
C THR A 730 -1.01 -27.86 42.35
N LEU A 731 -1.34 -26.67 42.85
CA LEU A 731 -0.39 -25.72 43.41
C LEU A 731 -0.65 -25.55 44.90
N GLN A 732 0.41 -25.46 45.70
CA GLN A 732 0.32 -25.23 47.13
C GLN A 732 1.28 -24.13 47.55
N LYS A 733 0.80 -23.19 48.36
CA LYS A 733 1.63 -22.15 48.99
C LYS A 733 1.72 -22.37 50.50
N SER A 734 2.90 -22.17 51.06
CA SER A 734 3.13 -22.29 52.51
C SER A 734 2.70 -21.04 53.29
N HIS A 735 2.44 -19.92 52.61
CA HIS A 735 1.97 -18.67 53.20
C HIS A 735 0.74 -18.12 52.45
N PRO A 736 -0.32 -17.65 53.15
CA PRO A 736 -1.57 -17.20 52.53
C PRO A 736 -1.45 -15.91 51.69
N GLU A 737 -0.44 -15.08 51.99
CA GLU A 737 -0.15 -13.84 51.25
C GLU A 737 0.77 -14.04 50.04
N LEU A 738 1.28 -15.25 49.79
CA LEU A 738 2.10 -15.50 48.60
C LEU A 738 1.25 -15.34 47.33
N GLN A 739 1.83 -14.65 46.35
CA GLN A 739 1.26 -14.37 45.04
C GLN A 739 2.30 -14.67 43.97
N ILE A 740 1.84 -15.08 42.79
CA ILE A 740 2.67 -15.38 41.62
C ILE A 740 2.42 -14.40 40.48
N ASP A 741 3.49 -14.11 39.74
CA ASP A 741 3.55 -13.33 38.51
C ASP A 741 4.40 -14.09 37.47
N LEU A 742 3.84 -14.30 36.29
CA LEU A 742 4.48 -14.99 35.17
C LEU A 742 5.02 -14.03 34.11
N GLY A 743 5.07 -12.72 34.37
CA GLY A 743 5.49 -11.71 33.41
C GLY A 743 6.86 -11.99 32.76
N ALA A 744 7.78 -12.60 33.50
CA ALA A 744 9.15 -12.93 33.07
C ALA A 744 9.28 -14.21 32.20
N ILE A 745 8.16 -14.83 31.82
CA ILE A 745 8.13 -16.03 30.96
C ILE A 745 6.93 -16.08 30.01
N LEU A 746 5.86 -15.33 30.32
CA LEU A 746 4.57 -15.47 29.65
C LEU A 746 4.60 -15.04 28.18
N GLN A 747 5.41 -14.04 27.83
CA GLN A 747 5.52 -13.57 26.45
C GLN A 747 6.21 -14.62 25.58
N GLY A 748 7.35 -15.15 26.05
CA GLY A 748 8.03 -16.26 25.40
C GLY A 748 7.16 -17.53 25.33
N TYR A 749 6.38 -17.83 26.38
CA TYR A 749 5.42 -18.93 26.37
C TYR A 749 4.32 -18.75 25.32
N GLY A 750 3.81 -17.52 25.18
CA GLY A 750 2.87 -17.15 24.11
C GLY A 750 3.45 -17.43 22.74
N ALA A 751 4.70 -16.99 22.48
CA ALA A 751 5.38 -17.25 21.21
C ALA A 751 5.54 -18.76 20.93
N ASP A 752 5.91 -19.57 21.93
CA ASP A 752 6.01 -21.03 21.82
C ASP A 752 4.64 -21.67 21.47
N CYS A 753 3.53 -21.16 22.03
CA CYS A 753 2.18 -21.64 21.72
C CYS A 753 1.73 -21.25 20.31
N LEU A 754 2.02 -20.03 19.86
CA LEU A 754 1.77 -19.60 18.49
C LEU A 754 2.55 -20.44 17.48
N ALA A 755 3.81 -20.78 17.78
CA ALA A 755 4.63 -21.66 16.95
C ALA A 755 3.98 -23.04 16.77
N LYS A 756 3.44 -23.64 17.85
CA LYS A 756 2.69 -24.91 17.79
C LYS A 756 1.47 -24.80 16.85
N LEU A 757 0.72 -23.71 16.92
CA LEU A 757 -0.45 -23.49 16.06
C LEU A 757 -0.10 -23.29 14.58
N LEU A 758 0.98 -22.56 14.30
CA LEU A 758 1.49 -22.35 12.95
C LEU A 758 1.98 -23.67 12.35
N ASN A 759 2.70 -24.47 13.14
CA ASN A 759 3.13 -25.81 12.75
C ASN A 759 1.93 -26.73 12.44
N ALA A 760 0.90 -26.73 13.30
CA ALA A 760 -0.34 -27.48 13.07
C ALA A 760 -1.09 -27.01 11.82
N SER A 761 -0.93 -25.73 11.46
CA SER A 761 -1.49 -25.13 10.24
C SER A 761 -0.58 -25.28 9.00
N LYS A 762 0.45 -26.14 9.10
CA LYS A 762 1.44 -26.44 8.04
C LYS A 762 2.24 -25.23 7.57
N GLN A 763 2.34 -24.17 8.38
CA GLN A 763 3.27 -23.07 8.15
C GLN A 763 4.65 -23.51 8.66
N THR A 764 5.66 -23.49 7.79
CA THR A 764 7.00 -24.02 8.09
C THR A 764 8.11 -22.96 8.05
N ASN A 765 7.78 -21.72 7.69
CA ASN A 765 8.72 -20.62 7.58
C ASN A 765 8.08 -19.34 8.14
N TYR A 766 8.34 -19.02 9.42
CA TYR A 766 7.72 -17.90 10.10
C TYR A 766 8.63 -17.25 11.15
N LEU A 767 8.35 -15.98 11.45
CA LEU A 767 8.89 -15.23 12.57
C LEU A 767 7.73 -14.76 13.43
N ILE A 768 7.80 -15.05 14.72
CA ILE A 768 6.87 -14.60 15.75
C ILE A 768 7.60 -13.56 16.60
N ASP A 769 6.90 -12.49 16.95
CA ASP A 769 7.32 -11.45 17.89
C ASP A 769 6.17 -11.26 18.88
N VAL A 770 6.44 -11.45 20.17
CA VAL A 770 5.50 -11.12 21.25
C VAL A 770 6.22 -10.16 22.20
N GLY A 771 5.90 -8.87 22.09
CA GLY A 771 6.45 -7.83 22.97
C GLY A 771 7.96 -7.57 22.88
N GLY A 772 8.62 -8.05 21.83
CA GLY A 772 10.09 -8.04 21.70
C GLY A 772 10.73 -9.42 21.87
N GLU A 773 9.96 -10.45 22.21
CA GLU A 773 10.43 -11.83 22.28
C GLU A 773 10.20 -12.53 20.95
N PHE A 774 11.28 -12.94 20.29
CA PHE A 774 11.25 -13.49 18.94
C PHE A 774 11.36 -15.01 18.93
N LEU A 775 10.62 -15.66 18.04
CA LEU A 775 10.77 -17.07 17.69
C LEU A 775 10.71 -17.25 16.18
N ALA A 776 11.78 -17.80 15.60
CA ALA A 776 11.88 -18.06 14.17
C ALA A 776 11.82 -19.55 13.86
N ARG A 777 11.10 -19.91 12.80
CA ARG A 777 11.22 -21.19 12.09
C ARG A 777 11.61 -20.90 10.64
N GLY A 778 12.66 -21.55 10.15
CA GLY A 778 13.38 -21.07 8.96
C GLY A 778 14.26 -19.85 9.25
N ARG A 779 14.80 -19.22 8.20
CA ARG A 779 15.80 -18.15 8.32
C ARG A 779 15.18 -16.75 8.35
N TRP A 780 15.38 -16.06 9.46
CA TRP A 780 14.84 -14.73 9.72
C TRP A 780 15.87 -13.82 10.36
N ARG A 781 16.01 -12.61 9.82
CA ARG A 781 16.90 -11.58 10.41
C ARG A 781 16.16 -10.81 11.49
N VAL A 782 16.77 -10.70 12.67
CA VAL A 782 16.24 -10.00 13.84
C VAL A 782 17.33 -9.08 14.40
N GLY A 783 16.97 -7.82 14.68
CA GLY A 783 17.87 -6.83 15.29
C GLY A 783 17.71 -6.77 16.81
N ILE A 784 18.82 -6.62 17.52
CA ILE A 784 18.84 -6.33 18.96
C ILE A 784 18.99 -4.81 19.11
N GLU A 785 18.03 -4.17 19.76
CA GLU A 785 17.96 -2.72 19.99
C GLU A 785 19.15 -2.20 20.82
N ASP A 786 19.64 -1.00 20.50
CA ASP A 786 20.61 -0.28 21.31
C ASP A 786 19.93 0.41 22.52
N PRO A 787 20.24 0.02 23.77
CA PRO A 787 19.67 0.67 24.96
C PRO A 787 19.97 2.17 25.05
N ALA A 788 21.07 2.64 24.46
CA ALA A 788 21.44 4.05 24.42
C ALA A 788 20.78 4.80 23.24
N GLN A 789 20.47 4.08 22.16
CA GLN A 789 19.86 4.63 20.95
C GLN A 789 18.75 3.70 20.42
N PRO A 790 17.55 3.71 21.03
CA PRO A 790 16.40 2.83 20.69
C PRO A 790 16.04 2.67 19.20
N ALA A 791 16.44 3.62 18.34
CA ALA A 791 16.24 3.58 16.89
C ALA A 791 17.34 2.81 16.12
N ARG A 792 18.37 2.29 16.79
CA ARG A 792 19.49 1.55 16.21
C ARG A 792 19.53 0.13 16.76
N SER A 793 20.11 -0.79 16.00
CA SER A 793 20.44 -2.12 16.48
C SER A 793 21.92 -2.19 16.85
N ILE A 794 22.25 -2.75 18.03
CA ILE A 794 23.63 -3.08 18.42
C ILE A 794 24.15 -4.34 17.73
N ARG A 795 23.25 -5.17 17.21
CA ARG A 795 23.57 -6.40 16.47
C ARG A 795 22.39 -6.84 15.62
N VAL A 796 22.65 -7.46 14.47
CA VAL A 796 21.63 -8.16 13.67
C VAL A 796 22.00 -9.65 13.59
N LEU A 797 21.03 -10.52 13.80
CA LEU A 797 21.22 -11.97 13.79
C LEU A 797 20.31 -12.61 12.76
N GLU A 798 20.82 -13.58 12.00
CA GLU A 798 19.98 -14.55 11.31
C GLU A 798 19.60 -15.68 12.29
N LEU A 799 18.35 -15.68 12.73
CA LEU A 799 17.77 -16.79 13.49
C LEU A 799 17.37 -17.90 12.52
N GLU A 800 17.80 -19.13 12.81
CA GLU A 800 17.36 -20.33 12.13
C GLU A 800 16.82 -21.34 13.17
N ASN A 801 15.50 -21.51 13.21
CA ASN A 801 14.83 -22.43 14.15
C ASN A 801 15.19 -22.16 15.63
N ALA A 802 15.27 -20.88 16.00
CA ALA A 802 15.69 -20.43 17.31
C ALA A 802 14.82 -19.25 17.78
N ALA A 803 14.78 -19.05 19.09
CA ALA A 803 14.19 -17.90 19.75
C ALA A 803 15.28 -16.95 20.27
N LEU A 804 14.95 -15.67 20.32
CA LEU A 804 15.75 -14.61 20.88
C LEU A 804 14.85 -13.81 21.82
N ALA A 805 15.18 -13.78 23.11
CA ALA A 805 14.44 -12.98 24.07
C ALA A 805 15.35 -11.93 24.74
N THR A 806 14.81 -10.76 25.08
CA THR A 806 15.61 -9.62 25.56
C THR A 806 14.98 -8.92 26.76
N SER A 807 15.68 -8.95 27.90
CA SER A 807 15.32 -8.14 29.07
C SER A 807 16.17 -6.88 29.13
N GLY A 808 15.57 -5.75 29.48
CA GLY A 808 16.29 -4.47 29.54
C GLY A 808 15.74 -3.51 30.58
N THR A 809 16.60 -2.64 31.10
CA THR A 809 16.24 -1.64 32.12
C THR A 809 15.75 -0.32 31.53
N TYR A 810 15.74 -0.19 30.20
CA TYR A 810 15.56 1.09 29.50
C TYR A 810 14.10 1.45 29.16
N ARG A 811 13.19 0.47 29.05
CA ARG A 811 11.79 0.70 28.61
C ARG A 811 10.81 1.01 29.75
N ALA A 812 10.77 0.20 30.81
CA ALA A 812 9.84 0.36 31.92
C ALA A 812 10.53 0.98 33.14
N LYS A 813 10.40 2.31 33.29
CA LYS A 813 10.99 3.09 34.40
C LYS A 813 9.93 3.90 35.14
N HIS A 814 10.02 3.89 36.46
CA HIS A 814 9.37 4.88 37.33
C HIS A 814 10.40 5.86 37.88
N SER A 815 9.93 7.02 38.32
CA SER A 815 10.76 8.06 38.93
C SER A 815 9.99 8.84 39.98
N ASP A 816 10.66 9.18 41.08
CA ASP A 816 10.20 10.17 42.06
C ASP A 816 10.79 11.58 41.80
N GLY A 817 11.42 11.78 40.64
CA GLY A 817 12.11 13.02 40.26
C GLY A 817 13.56 13.12 40.77
N LYS A 818 14.03 12.21 41.63
CA LYS A 818 15.42 12.15 42.14
C LYS A 818 16.13 10.85 41.78
N LYS A 819 15.39 9.73 41.71
CA LYS A 819 15.90 8.42 41.35
C LYS A 819 15.00 7.78 40.30
N HIS A 820 15.58 6.95 39.45
CA HIS A 820 14.86 6.11 38.48
C HIS A 820 15.02 4.66 38.89
N TRP A 821 13.96 3.87 38.75
CA TRP A 821 14.02 2.43 38.99
C TRP A 821 13.28 1.63 37.92
N THR A 822 13.78 0.42 37.68
CA THR A 822 13.26 -0.54 36.70
C THR A 822 12.22 -1.46 37.32
N HIS A 823 11.39 -2.07 36.47
CA HIS A 823 10.47 -3.15 36.81
C HIS A 823 11.14 -4.47 37.24
N LEU A 824 12.44 -4.62 37.00
CA LEU A 824 13.21 -5.80 37.39
C LEU A 824 13.60 -5.71 38.87
N ILE A 825 12.94 -6.50 39.71
CA ILE A 825 13.15 -6.54 41.16
C ILE A 825 14.08 -7.72 41.50
N ASN A 826 15.10 -7.47 42.32
CA ASN A 826 15.93 -8.52 42.88
C ASN A 826 15.18 -9.21 44.04
N PRO A 827 14.85 -10.51 43.96
CA PRO A 827 14.06 -11.20 44.98
C PRO A 827 14.75 -11.26 46.35
N HIS A 828 16.09 -11.30 46.36
CA HIS A 828 16.87 -11.36 47.59
C HIS A 828 16.83 -10.05 48.37
N THR A 829 16.84 -8.90 47.69
CA THR A 829 16.82 -7.58 48.36
C THR A 829 15.41 -7.02 48.48
N GLY A 830 14.51 -7.41 47.58
CA GLY A 830 13.18 -6.84 47.41
C GLY A 830 13.16 -5.46 46.74
N ASN A 831 14.31 -5.01 46.25
CA ASN A 831 14.49 -3.71 45.60
C ASN A 831 14.73 -3.87 44.09
N PRO A 832 14.46 -2.83 43.27
CA PRO A 832 14.90 -2.78 41.89
C PRO A 832 16.41 -3.00 41.76
N ILE A 833 16.84 -3.66 40.70
CA ILE A 833 18.27 -3.87 40.42
C ILE A 833 19.02 -2.53 40.22
N GLU A 834 20.27 -2.46 40.70
CA GLU A 834 21.07 -1.21 40.71
C GLU A 834 22.42 -1.31 39.97
N HIS A 835 22.72 -2.44 39.32
CA HIS A 835 23.97 -2.62 38.57
C HIS A 835 23.92 -2.05 37.13
N ASP A 836 25.08 -1.93 36.49
CA ASP A 836 25.26 -1.25 35.19
C ASP A 836 24.83 -2.05 33.95
N THR A 837 24.27 -3.25 34.12
CA THR A 837 23.71 -4.04 33.01
C THR A 837 22.39 -3.43 32.52
N THR A 838 22.35 -2.99 31.25
CA THR A 838 21.20 -2.30 30.67
C THR A 838 20.35 -3.16 29.74
N LEU A 839 20.95 -4.20 29.16
CA LEU A 839 20.29 -5.13 28.25
C LEU A 839 20.93 -6.52 28.38
N LEU A 840 20.09 -7.54 28.30
CA LEU A 840 20.52 -8.93 28.20
C LEU A 840 19.60 -9.70 27.25
N SER A 841 20.19 -10.24 26.18
CA SER A 841 19.52 -11.07 25.19
C SER A 841 19.99 -12.52 25.29
N VAL A 842 19.06 -13.46 25.16
CA VAL A 842 19.31 -14.90 25.21
C VAL A 842 18.85 -15.56 23.93
N LEU A 843 19.70 -16.41 23.35
CA LEU A 843 19.34 -17.31 22.25
C LEU A 843 19.03 -18.70 22.81
N HIS A 844 17.87 -19.25 22.45
CA HIS A 844 17.45 -20.57 22.91
C HIS A 844 16.41 -21.20 21.96
N PRO A 845 16.26 -22.54 21.86
CA PRO A 845 15.24 -23.15 21.02
C PRO A 845 13.77 -22.89 21.45
N SER A 846 13.54 -22.71 22.75
CA SER A 846 12.24 -22.29 23.33
C SER A 846 12.30 -20.82 23.72
N CYS A 847 11.30 -20.06 23.27
CA CYS A 847 11.17 -18.64 23.58
C CYS A 847 10.81 -18.42 25.04
N ALA A 848 9.99 -19.28 25.66
CA ALA A 848 9.71 -19.22 27.10
C ALA A 848 10.99 -19.36 27.94
N SER A 849 11.86 -20.29 27.58
CA SER A 849 13.14 -20.46 28.28
C SER A 849 14.08 -19.28 28.01
N ALA A 850 14.10 -18.74 26.79
CA ALA A 850 14.90 -17.55 26.48
C ALA A 850 14.49 -16.36 27.36
N ASP A 851 13.18 -16.09 27.46
CA ASP A 851 12.57 -15.00 28.24
C ASP A 851 12.91 -15.13 29.74
N ALA A 852 12.73 -16.33 30.29
CA ALA A 852 13.08 -16.62 31.67
C ALA A 852 14.58 -16.44 31.93
N TRP A 853 15.45 -16.97 31.06
CA TRP A 853 16.90 -16.81 31.21
C TRP A 853 17.34 -15.36 31.06
N ALA A 854 16.70 -14.59 30.18
CA ALA A 854 17.01 -13.19 30.00
C ALA A 854 16.73 -12.40 31.29
N THR A 855 15.58 -12.65 31.92
CA THR A 855 15.25 -12.05 33.22
C THR A 855 16.19 -12.53 34.33
N THR A 856 16.47 -13.84 34.38
CA THR A 856 17.35 -14.45 35.39
C THR A 856 18.72 -13.79 35.42
N LEU A 857 19.35 -13.72 34.24
CA LEU A 857 20.72 -13.27 34.10
C LEU A 857 20.84 -11.76 34.28
N ILE A 858 19.86 -10.98 33.79
CA ILE A 858 19.89 -9.53 34.05
C ILE A 858 19.64 -9.20 35.52
N VAL A 859 18.88 -10.00 36.26
CA VAL A 859 18.68 -9.78 37.71
C VAL A 859 19.91 -10.21 38.54
N THR A 860 20.64 -11.21 38.06
CA THR A 860 21.88 -11.71 38.68
C THR A 860 23.00 -10.68 38.63
N GLY A 861 23.12 -9.94 37.52
CA GLY A 861 24.15 -8.90 37.33
C GLY A 861 25.51 -9.43 36.86
N ASP A 862 26.42 -8.49 36.56
CA ASP A 862 27.69 -8.75 35.86
C ASP A 862 28.65 -9.69 36.64
N GLY A 863 29.45 -10.48 35.91
CA GLY A 863 30.35 -11.52 36.44
C GLY A 863 29.65 -12.80 36.90
N GLN A 864 28.60 -12.71 37.72
CA GLN A 864 27.82 -13.86 38.16
C GLN A 864 26.88 -14.37 37.06
N ALA A 865 26.26 -13.47 36.28
CA ALA A 865 25.46 -13.84 35.12
C ALA A 865 26.29 -14.59 34.07
N GLU A 866 27.54 -14.18 33.83
CA GLU A 866 28.41 -14.88 32.88
C GLU A 866 28.73 -16.30 33.36
N ALA A 867 29.05 -16.47 34.64
CA ALA A 867 29.32 -17.79 35.22
C ALA A 867 28.07 -18.69 35.17
N LEU A 868 26.89 -18.14 35.45
CA LEU A 868 25.62 -18.87 35.41
C LEU A 868 25.25 -19.29 33.98
N ALA A 869 25.41 -18.39 33.01
CA ALA A 869 25.20 -18.67 31.59
C ALA A 869 26.18 -19.75 31.08
N ARG A 870 27.45 -19.69 31.48
CA ARG A 870 28.47 -20.68 31.13
C ARG A 870 28.16 -22.06 31.68
N THR A 871 27.80 -22.13 32.96
CA THR A 871 27.48 -23.39 33.65
C THR A 871 26.28 -24.10 33.03
N ASN A 872 25.30 -23.33 32.55
CA ASN A 872 24.07 -23.86 31.95
C ASN A 872 24.07 -23.89 30.41
N GLY A 873 25.18 -23.48 29.77
CA GLY A 873 25.29 -23.50 28.30
C GLY A 873 24.33 -22.54 27.60
N ILE A 874 24.03 -21.38 28.19
CA ILE A 874 23.04 -20.42 27.67
C ILE A 874 23.73 -19.33 26.85
N SER A 875 23.44 -19.28 25.55
CA SER A 875 23.99 -18.28 24.63
C SER A 875 23.45 -16.88 24.93
N THR A 876 24.33 -15.93 25.27
CA THR A 876 23.94 -14.59 25.75
C THR A 876 24.70 -13.44 25.09
N LEU A 877 24.01 -12.31 24.96
CA LEU A 877 24.58 -11.00 24.69
C LEU A 877 24.13 -10.05 25.80
N MET A 878 25.08 -9.37 26.43
CA MET A 878 24.83 -8.45 27.54
C MET A 878 25.46 -7.10 27.24
N VAL A 879 24.76 -6.01 27.57
CA VAL A 879 25.32 -4.66 27.57
C VAL A 879 25.52 -4.23 29.02
N THR A 880 26.78 -4.12 29.44
CA THR A 880 27.17 -3.78 30.82
C THR A 880 28.22 -2.67 30.79
N GLY A 881 28.02 -1.59 31.56
CA GLY A 881 28.94 -0.44 31.57
C GLY A 881 29.19 0.17 30.18
N GLY A 882 28.20 0.11 29.29
CA GLY A 882 28.30 0.57 27.90
C GLY A 882 29.10 -0.33 26.96
N ARG A 883 29.49 -1.54 27.40
CA ARG A 883 30.23 -2.53 26.59
C ARG A 883 29.36 -3.73 26.29
N VAL A 884 29.52 -4.29 25.08
CA VAL A 884 28.87 -5.53 24.67
C VAL A 884 29.74 -6.72 25.09
N VAL A 885 29.20 -7.60 25.92
CA VAL A 885 29.80 -8.86 26.36
C VAL A 885 28.97 -10.02 25.81
N THR A 886 29.60 -11.07 25.30
CA THR A 886 28.89 -12.19 24.67
C THR A 886 29.46 -13.54 25.08
N TYR A 887 28.59 -14.53 25.25
CA TYR A 887 28.96 -15.93 25.45
C TYR A 887 28.20 -16.83 24.48
N GLN A 888 28.92 -17.64 23.69
CA GLN A 888 28.36 -18.54 22.66
C GLN A 888 27.29 -17.90 21.76
N PHE A 889 27.41 -16.60 21.54
CA PHE A 889 26.47 -15.80 20.78
C PHE A 889 27.04 -15.56 19.37
N PRO A 890 26.26 -15.70 18.29
CA PRO A 890 26.74 -15.49 16.94
C PRO A 890 27.34 -14.08 16.75
N ARG A 891 28.38 -14.01 15.91
CA ARG A 891 28.95 -12.74 15.46
C ARG A 891 28.03 -12.12 14.40
N ASP A 892 28.09 -10.79 14.24
CA ASP A 892 27.41 -10.10 13.14
C ASP A 892 27.81 -10.73 11.80
N GLU A 893 26.81 -11.07 10.99
CA GLU A 893 27.01 -11.33 9.57
C GLU A 893 27.08 -9.97 8.86
N ARG A 894 28.31 -9.46 8.69
CA ARG A 894 28.60 -8.31 7.81
C ARG A 894 28.40 -8.65 6.34
#